data_AF-H2SAZ4-F1
#
_entry.id   AF-H2SAZ4-F1
#
_cell.length_a   1.000
_cell.length_b   1.000
_cell.length_c   1.000
_cell.angle_alpha   90.00
_cell.angle_beta   90.00
_cell.angle_gamma   90.00
#
_symmetry.space_group_name_H-M   'P 1'
#
loop_
_entity.id
_entity.type
_entity.pdbx_description
1 polymer ?
#
loop_
_entity_poly.entity_id
_entity_poly.type
_entity_poly.pdbx_seq_one_letter_code
_entity_poly.pdbx_strand_id
1 'polypeptide(L)'
;MRGLLLCCLVALATCQPAPYALRLNPKKIYEYRYEGSVKFGLGLSNTAESGMRLTCNLRIRGSSEQTFVLQVSKLAFEEFNGFPGKNNFAASSKLTQHLSAQLATPFMFDYVGGHISNIRASSEVSDMAVNIVRGILSFFHMTLKTKERIYQLEEVSIHGTCQSTYVTEMNDETKELSVTQVVDIDNCRDKAAKYTGVAMAVLDNVSKQKGESVMSTVRYLYSVKPTADGGIITKAHSLERQFFTPFNVKGGNFKMQAVKEMVLLGVTDEGREFTLGPMEHKGDLKYKFVDAGATFPMIMQNLNDPIPKAIELIKQLAEANKYTINSATTENNIKLYQLLRVMPYEGLETMWKQFSGNTLQRNWFLDIVPEVNDARILKFLQNRFHAQDISTAEAVQALLLSINHLQPSPELVEMAKIFLNMTFSKSSDFLWQTAMLTYGSLVYRNCAYVTSCPINTVQPLIDVAVESLRSGDENKMVTVLKALGNAGHPGSVKTIMRFLPSVAASPVELPPSVLSAAVQSLRLIAVRDPHSVRDVTLKLFLDKTIPAEIRMLAFVILFETKPSMALVSTVTTRLMEEGNLNIISPAYSYLKSLATSTTPENHFLSSVCNVAVKILGPKFGRLSYRYSKVVRLDWFNDDFLIGTATEMFMLRRAANVFPTEIIMKSKFLFIGRILELLELGVRAEGIMEVIRSDAHADFGFNDFKSVFNVLKNLENLPTDKPVLTAYSRLSGQEWFFLNINKDLILKVIKALEPSAGKESPLWDLIHRLLEGWSWHRVKPFLTFEARYFQATSLGLPLEISKYYQSVSAVTVNAKAVVNPPLTETLGQLLSSEVSLESDGFIGVTKDFWLFYGISTELFQCGSELKSKIPVSIPWRFTAKVNIKKKKFEIDFPLFKEEFEVASISSNVYAVSRNIEDPAQMTPFFPVALEPNKEVPTVLEAEDEQMLKANSWHSSHKYCAESKVYGLGLCAVSELRRQYYHEEYPLYYFLGFTHMAIKAVPIQAVKPVEKIHLEFDLHSSKLSMSTHQVLDTVRNSREIPTLPSSREQGSHSSPLDVPTDAAPQPLFSFKALAMSGSQRPEGYEAALYYRPEASLPNMQLNVSQVGENANWRVCMDSTMRLPSQTKANIRWGAECQSYKMSVTAETAHLPGAKPTVKASLDWSEIPVSMAELGRRIRSYIPGITFLYGFSQQNEMNPQKEVSASVVVASADSVDVKVKFPEYTVFRQAIPFPLLPSNFCTFRNASVNGTQDS
;
A
#
# COMPACT_ATOMS: atom_id res chain seq x y z
N MET A 1 52.84 60.29 42.28
CA MET A 1 52.75 58.96 41.62
C MET A 1 52.00 57.90 42.43
N ARG A 2 52.41 57.51 43.65
CA ARG A 2 51.73 56.42 44.41
C ARG A 2 50.21 56.58 44.60
N GLY A 3 49.70 57.78 44.87
CA GLY A 3 48.25 58.03 44.99
C GLY A 3 47.47 57.87 43.66
N LEU A 4 48.09 58.21 42.53
CA LEU A 4 47.49 58.06 41.20
C LEU A 4 47.39 56.58 40.80
N LEU A 5 48.42 55.79 41.13
CA LEU A 5 48.39 54.32 41.01
C LEU A 5 47.29 53.69 41.88
N LEU A 6 47.06 54.20 43.10
CA LEU A 6 45.99 53.72 43.96
C LEU A 6 44.60 54.04 43.38
N CYS A 7 44.39 55.26 42.87
CA CYS A 7 43.14 55.63 42.20
C CYS A 7 42.90 54.82 40.91
N CYS A 8 43.95 54.54 40.11
CA CYS A 8 43.82 53.67 38.94
C CYS A 8 43.52 52.21 39.31
N LEU A 9 44.12 51.68 40.39
CA LEU A 9 43.83 50.33 40.89
C LEU A 9 42.42 50.22 41.48
N VAL A 10 41.93 51.25 42.17
CA VAL A 10 40.55 51.31 42.67
C VAL A 10 39.55 51.46 41.51
N ALA A 11 39.85 52.26 40.48
CA ALA A 11 39.03 52.39 39.29
C ALA A 11 39.02 51.10 38.42
N LEU A 12 40.11 50.34 38.41
CA LEU A 12 40.17 49.00 37.81
C LEU A 12 39.40 47.95 38.64
N ALA A 13 39.36 48.11 39.97
CA ALA A 13 38.58 47.24 40.86
C ALA A 13 37.06 47.51 40.79
N THR A 14 36.63 48.75 40.57
CA THR A 14 35.21 49.11 40.41
C THR A 14 34.65 48.87 39.01
N CYS A 15 35.49 48.52 38.03
CA CYS A 15 35.09 48.22 36.66
C CYS A 15 35.11 46.71 36.33
N GLN A 16 34.72 45.85 37.27
CA GLN A 16 34.39 44.46 36.95
C GLN A 16 33.06 44.42 36.19
N PRO A 17 32.99 43.83 34.98
CA PRO A 17 31.71 43.62 34.31
C PRO A 17 30.84 42.70 35.17
N ALA A 18 29.57 43.08 35.37
CA ALA A 18 28.63 42.30 36.18
C ALA A 18 28.60 40.82 35.70
N PRO A 19 28.74 39.83 36.60
CA PRO A 19 28.91 38.45 36.20
C PRO A 19 27.56 37.83 35.78
N TYR A 20 27.15 38.06 34.53
CA TYR A 20 25.97 37.41 33.94
C TYR A 20 26.14 35.89 33.73
N ALA A 21 27.34 35.35 33.94
CA ALA A 21 27.60 33.91 33.88
C ALA A 21 26.67 33.17 34.85
N LEU A 22 25.88 32.22 34.32
CA LEU A 22 24.85 31.53 35.08
C LEU A 22 25.45 30.64 36.17
N ARG A 23 25.04 30.91 37.42
CA ARG A 23 25.48 30.19 38.61
C ARG A 23 24.36 30.14 39.65
N LEU A 24 24.28 29.01 40.34
CA LEU A 24 23.50 28.86 41.56
C LEU A 24 24.49 28.81 42.74
N ASN A 25 24.16 29.50 43.83
CA ASN A 25 24.94 29.46 45.06
C ASN A 25 24.46 28.25 45.89
N PRO A 26 25.35 27.31 46.31
CA PRO A 26 24.92 26.12 47.03
C PRO A 26 24.28 26.43 48.39
N LYS A 27 24.58 27.59 49.00
CA LYS A 27 24.06 28.04 50.31
C LYS A 27 22.69 28.74 50.22
N LYS A 28 22.06 28.75 49.04
CA LYS A 28 20.78 29.41 48.79
C LYS A 28 19.73 28.44 48.28
N ILE A 29 18.50 28.74 48.65
CA ILE A 29 17.29 28.06 48.19
C ILE A 29 16.60 28.99 47.21
N TYR A 30 16.30 28.49 46.02
CA TYR A 30 15.62 29.20 44.94
C TYR A 30 14.23 28.60 44.75
N GLU A 31 13.19 29.42 44.89
CA GLU A 31 11.81 29.01 44.65
C GLU A 31 11.29 29.58 43.35
N TYR A 32 10.75 28.73 42.47
CA TYR A 32 10.15 29.12 41.20
C TYR A 32 8.70 28.61 41.11
N ARG A 33 7.85 29.35 40.39
CA ARG A 33 6.59 28.84 39.84
C ARG A 33 6.85 28.36 38.42
N TYR A 34 6.39 27.16 38.09
CA TYR A 34 6.46 26.57 36.76
C TYR A 34 5.06 26.30 36.23
N GLU A 35 4.85 26.62 34.95
CA GLU A 35 3.65 26.27 34.19
C GLU A 35 4.09 25.73 32.84
N GLY A 36 3.62 24.55 32.46
CA GLY A 36 3.84 23.95 31.14
C GLY A 36 2.51 23.50 30.55
N SER A 37 2.26 23.77 29.27
CA SER A 37 1.06 23.33 28.57
C SER A 37 1.36 22.95 27.13
N VAL A 38 0.61 21.98 26.60
CA VAL A 38 0.67 21.61 25.18
C VAL A 38 -0.75 21.50 24.64
N LYS A 39 -0.93 21.98 23.40
CA LYS A 39 -2.18 21.92 22.66
C LYS A 39 -1.98 21.35 21.26
N PHE A 40 -3.00 20.66 20.76
CA PHE A 40 -3.10 20.10 19.42
C PHE A 40 -4.41 20.54 18.77
N GLY A 41 -4.34 20.92 17.50
CA GLY A 41 -5.50 21.28 16.69
C GLY A 41 -5.09 21.67 15.27
N LEU A 42 -5.91 22.46 14.59
CA LEU A 42 -5.56 23.04 13.29
C LEU A 42 -4.96 24.46 13.41
N GLY A 43 -4.98 25.06 14.60
CA GLY A 43 -4.62 26.46 14.79
C GLY A 43 -5.65 27.43 14.19
N LEU A 44 -6.91 26.99 14.05
CA LEU A 44 -8.00 27.73 13.43
C LEU A 44 -9.12 28.02 14.43
N SER A 45 -9.75 29.19 14.30
CA SER A 45 -10.95 29.53 15.07
C SER A 45 -12.11 28.56 14.78
N ASN A 46 -12.94 28.32 15.80
CA ASN A 46 -14.07 27.38 15.77
C ASN A 46 -13.73 25.90 15.46
N THR A 47 -12.48 25.48 15.64
CA THR A 47 -12.11 24.05 15.62
C THR A 47 -11.86 23.50 17.01
N ALA A 48 -12.11 22.22 17.23
CA ALA A 48 -11.84 21.58 18.51
C ALA A 48 -10.33 21.34 18.69
N GLU A 49 -9.81 21.70 19.85
CA GLU A 49 -8.43 21.40 20.28
C GLU A 49 -8.45 20.36 21.42
N SER A 50 -7.32 19.72 21.64
CA SER A 50 -7.02 18.94 22.83
C SER A 50 -5.68 19.36 23.44
N GLY A 51 -5.45 19.06 24.71
CA GLY A 51 -4.19 19.43 25.36
C GLY A 51 -4.13 19.10 26.84
N MET A 52 -3.01 19.47 27.46
CA MET A 52 -2.82 19.40 28.91
C MET A 52 -2.08 20.64 29.43
N ARG A 53 -2.22 20.88 30.73
CA ARG A 53 -1.47 21.87 31.50
C ARG A 53 -1.00 21.25 32.82
N LEU A 54 0.25 21.53 33.16
CA LEU A 54 0.93 21.13 34.39
C LEU A 54 1.43 22.40 35.08
N THR A 55 0.97 22.66 36.30
CA THR A 55 1.48 23.75 37.15
C THR A 55 2.10 23.17 38.41
N CYS A 56 3.20 23.75 38.87
CA CYS A 56 3.85 23.36 40.13
C CYS A 56 4.80 24.44 40.67
N ASN A 57 5.18 24.30 41.94
CA ASN A 57 6.26 25.05 42.56
C ASN A 57 7.54 24.19 42.60
N LEU A 58 8.65 24.77 42.12
CA LEU A 58 9.97 24.17 42.13
C LEU A 58 10.80 24.79 43.24
N ARG A 59 11.51 23.96 44.02
CA ARG A 59 12.52 24.41 44.99
C ARG A 59 13.86 23.79 44.64
N ILE A 60 14.87 24.63 44.39
CA ILE A 60 16.24 24.22 44.08
C ILE A 60 17.17 24.67 45.20
N ARG A 61 18.08 23.81 45.66
CA ARG A 61 19.10 24.12 46.67
C ARG A 61 20.40 23.37 46.40
N GLY A 62 21.50 23.81 46.97
CA GLY A 62 22.77 23.08 46.92
C GLY A 62 22.72 21.76 47.72
N SER A 63 23.57 20.83 47.29
CA SER A 63 24.03 19.66 48.03
C SER A 63 25.56 19.57 48.05
N SER A 64 26.23 20.20 47.09
CA SER A 64 27.68 20.42 47.03
C SER A 64 27.95 21.68 46.19
N GLU A 65 29.21 22.08 46.01
CA GLU A 65 29.62 23.21 45.15
C GLU A 65 29.10 23.13 43.70
N GLN A 66 28.82 21.92 43.19
CA GLN A 66 28.35 21.70 41.80
C GLN A 66 27.07 20.87 41.70
N THR A 67 26.59 20.27 42.80
CA THR A 67 25.42 19.39 42.79
C THR A 67 24.25 20.03 43.51
N PHE A 68 23.09 20.02 42.87
CA PHE A 68 21.86 20.65 43.35
C PHE A 68 20.72 19.64 43.45
N VAL A 69 19.76 19.93 44.33
CA VAL A 69 18.54 19.15 44.54
C VAL A 69 17.33 19.97 44.10
N LEU A 70 16.55 19.44 43.16
CA LEU A 70 15.23 19.91 42.79
C LEU A 70 14.16 19.15 43.60
N GLN A 71 13.19 19.88 44.15
CA GLN A 71 11.97 19.34 44.74
C GLN A 71 10.76 19.99 44.08
N VAL A 72 9.76 19.20 43.69
CA VAL A 72 8.49 19.69 43.14
C VAL A 72 7.41 19.64 44.22
N SER A 73 6.55 20.66 44.26
CA SER A 73 5.44 20.75 45.21
C SER A 73 4.24 21.47 44.57
N LYS A 74 3.05 21.36 45.19
CA LYS A 74 1.80 21.99 44.70
C LYS A 74 1.52 21.69 43.22
N LEU A 75 1.71 20.44 42.82
CA LEU A 75 1.47 19.99 41.45
C LEU A 75 -0.04 19.95 41.16
N ALA A 76 -0.45 20.46 40.00
CA ALA A 76 -1.79 20.29 39.46
C ALA A 76 -1.72 19.97 37.97
N PHE A 77 -2.50 18.97 37.54
CA PHE A 77 -2.64 18.53 36.15
C PHE A 77 -4.06 18.80 35.66
N GLU A 78 -4.18 19.43 34.51
CA GLU A 78 -5.45 19.77 33.86
C GLU A 78 -5.44 19.34 32.39
N GLU A 79 -6.59 18.90 31.90
CA GLU A 79 -6.81 18.51 30.50
C GLU A 79 -7.67 19.53 29.77
N PHE A 80 -7.48 19.63 28.46
CA PHE A 80 -8.33 20.40 27.57
C PHE A 80 -8.90 19.50 26.48
N ASN A 81 -10.20 19.57 26.24
CA ASN A 81 -10.87 18.96 25.11
C ASN A 81 -12.10 19.82 24.73
N GLY A 82 -12.17 20.29 23.49
CA GLY A 82 -13.30 21.08 23.00
C GLY A 82 -12.88 22.35 22.26
N PHE A 83 -13.76 23.34 22.21
CA PHE A 83 -13.56 24.54 21.41
C PHE A 83 -12.92 25.68 22.24
N PRO A 84 -11.78 26.26 21.82
CA PRO A 84 -11.18 27.41 22.50
C PRO A 84 -12.18 28.55 22.69
N GLY A 85 -12.17 29.17 23.88
CA GLY A 85 -13.10 30.22 24.28
C GLY A 85 -14.50 29.75 24.70
N LYS A 86 -14.90 28.50 24.41
CA LYS A 86 -16.15 27.88 24.91
C LYS A 86 -15.88 26.87 26.03
N ASN A 87 -14.78 26.12 25.91
CA ASN A 87 -14.32 25.15 26.89
C ASN A 87 -13.11 25.71 27.65
N ASN A 88 -12.94 25.27 28.89
CA ASN A 88 -11.80 25.59 29.76
C ASN A 88 -11.00 24.32 30.07
N PHE A 89 -9.80 24.49 30.62
CA PHE A 89 -9.05 23.39 31.24
C PHE A 89 -9.83 22.81 32.42
N ALA A 90 -9.82 21.48 32.55
CA ALA A 90 -10.48 20.73 33.62
C ALA A 90 -9.43 19.94 34.41
N ALA A 91 -9.44 20.07 35.74
CA ALA A 91 -8.47 19.39 36.60
C ALA A 91 -8.75 17.87 36.70
N SER A 92 -7.75 17.03 36.43
CA SER A 92 -7.80 15.61 36.79
C SER A 92 -7.11 15.39 38.13
N SER A 93 -7.90 15.28 39.19
CA SER A 93 -7.41 15.19 40.57
C SER A 93 -6.69 13.86 40.87
N LYS A 94 -7.17 12.75 40.29
CA LYS A 94 -6.56 11.43 40.45
C LYS A 94 -5.21 11.35 39.74
N LEU A 95 -5.14 11.79 38.48
CA LEU A 95 -3.88 11.84 37.73
C LEU A 95 -2.89 12.82 38.38
N THR A 96 -3.37 13.94 38.91
CA THR A 96 -2.56 14.86 39.74
C THR A 96 -1.93 14.13 40.94
N GLN A 97 -2.67 13.28 41.66
CA GLN A 97 -2.14 12.49 42.79
C GLN A 97 -1.07 11.49 42.30
N HIS A 98 -1.35 10.76 41.22
CA HIS A 98 -0.42 9.78 40.66
C HIS A 98 0.91 10.43 40.19
N LEU A 99 0.83 11.55 39.48
CA LEU A 99 2.00 12.33 39.07
C LEU A 99 2.74 12.94 40.27
N SER A 100 2.02 13.40 41.30
CA SER A 100 2.63 13.94 42.52
C SER A 100 3.43 12.89 43.28
N ALA A 101 2.97 11.64 43.34
CA ALA A 101 3.68 10.55 44.00
C ALA A 101 5.09 10.31 43.41
N GLN A 102 5.26 10.52 42.11
CA GLN A 102 6.57 10.41 41.45
C GLN A 102 7.35 11.74 41.47
N LEU A 103 6.74 12.85 41.07
CA LEU A 103 7.42 14.14 40.87
C LEU A 103 7.73 14.89 42.18
N ALA A 104 7.04 14.62 43.29
CA ALA A 104 7.38 15.22 44.57
C ALA A 104 8.62 14.60 45.23
N THR A 105 9.13 13.49 44.71
CA THR A 105 10.42 12.94 45.14
C THR A 105 11.57 13.89 44.78
N PRO A 106 12.68 13.94 45.55
CA PRO A 106 13.82 14.79 45.21
C PRO A 106 14.58 14.28 43.97
N PHE A 107 15.02 15.20 43.13
CA PHE A 107 15.90 14.92 41.98
C PHE A 107 17.25 15.63 42.18
N MET A 108 18.35 14.93 41.93
CA MET A 108 19.70 15.51 41.99
C MET A 108 20.27 15.72 40.59
N PHE A 109 21.02 16.80 40.39
CA PHE A 109 21.70 17.08 39.13
C PHE A 109 22.99 17.86 39.39
N ASP A 110 23.99 17.69 38.53
CA ASP A 110 25.18 18.54 38.54
C ASP A 110 24.92 19.76 37.64
N TYR A 111 25.34 20.94 38.09
CA TYR A 111 25.15 22.22 37.42
C TYR A 111 26.42 23.07 37.45
N VAL A 112 27.01 23.30 36.27
CA VAL A 112 28.28 24.03 36.14
C VAL A 112 28.19 25.02 34.98
N GLY A 113 28.27 26.32 35.29
CA GLY A 113 28.44 27.38 34.28
C GLY A 113 27.31 27.51 33.25
N GLY A 114 26.08 27.11 33.59
CA GLY A 114 24.97 27.05 32.63
C GLY A 114 24.74 25.68 32.00
N HIS A 115 25.45 24.63 32.40
CA HIS A 115 25.27 23.27 31.88
C HIS A 115 24.80 22.28 32.96
N ILE A 116 23.91 21.37 32.57
CA ILE A 116 23.34 20.32 33.43
C ILE A 116 23.84 18.93 33.00
N SER A 117 24.26 18.13 33.96
CA SER A 117 24.69 16.73 33.78
C SER A 117 24.29 15.84 34.98
N ASN A 118 24.49 14.53 34.87
CA ASN A 118 24.29 13.54 35.93
C ASN A 118 22.97 13.69 36.72
N ILE A 119 21.86 13.63 35.99
CA ILE A 119 20.52 13.59 36.59
C ILE A 119 20.37 12.28 37.35
N ARG A 120 19.92 12.37 38.60
CA ARG A 120 19.77 11.28 39.55
C ARG A 120 18.40 11.33 40.23
N ALA A 121 17.79 10.17 40.42
CA ALA A 121 16.47 10.01 41.03
C ALA A 121 16.38 8.67 41.79
N SER A 122 15.37 8.50 42.64
CA SER A 122 15.05 7.19 43.23
C SER A 122 14.76 6.15 42.14
N SER A 123 15.03 4.87 42.43
CA SER A 123 14.74 3.73 41.55
C SER A 123 13.24 3.58 41.25
N GLU A 124 12.38 4.01 42.18
CA GLU A 124 10.92 3.97 42.08
C GLU A 124 10.33 5.01 41.09
N VAL A 125 11.13 5.99 40.66
CA VAL A 125 10.68 7.07 39.77
C VAL A 125 10.74 6.63 38.31
N SER A 126 9.60 6.71 37.62
CA SER A 126 9.49 6.37 36.20
C SER A 126 10.38 7.24 35.31
N ASP A 127 10.88 6.68 34.21
CA ASP A 127 11.59 7.45 33.20
C ASP A 127 10.72 8.55 32.57
N MET A 128 9.38 8.40 32.58
CA MET A 128 8.46 9.47 32.17
C MET A 128 8.57 10.68 33.10
N ALA A 129 8.54 10.48 34.42
CA ALA A 129 8.71 11.55 35.40
C ALA A 129 10.11 12.18 35.32
N VAL A 130 11.17 11.38 35.13
CA VAL A 130 12.53 11.91 34.91
C VAL A 130 12.60 12.74 33.62
N ASN A 131 11.90 12.35 32.55
CA ASN A 131 11.83 13.14 31.32
C ASN A 131 11.10 14.48 31.52
N ILE A 132 9.99 14.53 32.28
CA ILE A 132 9.33 15.80 32.66
C ILE A 132 10.32 16.69 33.44
N VAL A 133 11.12 16.10 34.33
CA VAL A 133 12.20 16.82 35.04
C VAL A 133 13.31 17.30 34.09
N ARG A 134 13.70 16.54 33.06
CA ARG A 134 14.57 17.06 31.97
C ARG A 134 13.92 18.26 31.27
N GLY A 135 12.61 18.21 31.04
CA GLY A 135 11.82 19.32 30.49
C GLY A 135 11.93 20.58 31.35
N ILE A 136 11.73 20.46 32.66
CA ILE A 136 11.90 21.56 33.62
C ILE A 136 13.36 22.06 33.65
N LEU A 137 14.32 21.16 33.86
CA LEU A 137 15.73 21.47 34.00
C LEU A 137 16.32 22.13 32.75
N SER A 138 15.81 21.84 31.55
CA SER A 138 16.33 22.45 30.31
C SER A 138 16.30 23.98 30.29
N PHE A 139 15.46 24.64 31.10
CA PHE A 139 15.52 26.11 31.26
C PHE A 139 16.82 26.62 31.89
N PHE A 140 17.54 25.80 32.64
CA PHE A 140 18.82 26.17 33.25
C PHE A 140 20.01 25.83 32.34
N HIS A 141 19.81 25.10 31.23
CA HIS A 141 20.87 24.69 30.32
C HIS A 141 21.00 25.67 29.14
N MET A 142 21.96 26.59 29.21
CA MET A 142 22.29 27.50 28.10
C MET A 142 23.73 28.02 28.19
N THR A 143 24.32 28.34 27.04
CA THR A 143 25.68 28.87 26.95
C THR A 143 25.67 30.40 26.76
N LEU A 144 25.92 31.17 27.82
CA LEU A 144 25.92 32.64 27.74
C LEU A 144 27.32 33.22 27.43
N LYS A 145 27.48 33.87 26.27
CA LYS A 145 28.69 34.67 25.95
C LYS A 145 28.48 36.14 26.32
N THR A 146 29.42 36.72 27.06
CA THR A 146 29.35 38.12 27.51
C THR A 146 29.96 39.14 26.53
N LYS A 147 30.63 38.69 25.45
CA LYS A 147 31.32 39.56 24.48
C LYS A 147 30.61 39.69 23.13
N GLU A 148 29.76 38.73 22.77
CA GLU A 148 29.12 38.62 21.46
C GLU A 148 27.61 38.81 21.66
N ARG A 149 26.99 39.81 21.00
CA ARG A 149 25.55 40.05 21.13
C ARG A 149 24.71 38.98 20.42
N ILE A 150 25.18 38.54 19.26
CA ILE A 150 24.57 37.48 18.44
C ILE A 150 25.64 36.45 18.17
N TYR A 151 25.34 35.17 18.40
CA TYR A 151 26.26 34.07 18.17
C TYR A 151 25.54 32.75 17.91
N GLN A 152 26.24 31.80 17.29
CA GLN A 152 25.77 30.45 17.06
C GLN A 152 26.75 29.44 17.64
N LEU A 153 26.23 28.31 18.13
CA LEU A 153 27.00 27.18 18.63
C LEU A 153 26.15 25.91 18.62
N GLU A 154 26.80 24.76 18.60
CA GLU A 154 26.17 23.45 18.75
C GLU A 154 26.22 23.05 20.23
N GLU A 155 25.08 22.74 20.85
CA GLU A 155 25.01 22.36 22.28
C GLU A 155 23.96 21.27 22.55
N VAL A 156 24.05 20.65 23.73
CA VAL A 156 23.12 19.59 24.16
C VAL A 156 21.82 20.23 24.67
N SER A 157 20.70 19.80 24.08
CA SER A 157 19.34 20.13 24.51
C SER A 157 18.56 18.87 24.85
N ILE A 158 17.33 19.03 25.36
CA ILE A 158 16.39 17.91 25.51
C ILE A 158 16.07 17.21 24.17
N HIS A 159 16.15 17.94 23.05
CA HIS A 159 15.95 17.42 21.69
C HIS A 159 17.21 16.75 21.09
N GLY A 160 18.31 16.66 21.85
CA GLY A 160 19.63 16.20 21.37
C GLY A 160 20.62 17.36 21.16
N THR A 161 21.74 17.06 20.54
CA THR A 161 22.81 18.00 20.21
C THR A 161 22.46 18.73 18.92
N CYS A 162 22.16 20.03 19.02
CA CYS A 162 21.52 20.82 17.97
C CYS A 162 22.21 22.18 17.81
N GLN A 163 22.04 22.81 16.65
CA GLN A 163 22.54 24.17 16.42
C GLN A 163 21.61 25.19 17.10
N SER A 164 22.17 25.99 17.99
CA SER A 164 21.50 27.11 18.67
C SER A 164 21.95 28.45 18.11
N THR A 165 21.02 29.38 17.92
CA THR A 165 21.30 30.81 17.68
C THR A 165 20.86 31.62 18.89
N TYR A 166 21.76 32.46 19.40
CA TYR A 166 21.53 33.34 20.54
C TYR A 166 21.51 34.81 20.11
N VAL A 167 20.64 35.59 20.74
CA VAL A 167 20.60 37.06 20.70
C VAL A 167 20.49 37.56 22.13
N THR A 168 21.33 38.52 22.51
CA THR A 168 21.38 39.09 23.87
C THR A 168 21.20 40.61 23.85
N GLU A 169 20.29 41.09 24.68
CA GLU A 169 19.90 42.50 24.78
C GLU A 169 19.88 42.92 26.24
N MET A 170 20.51 44.05 26.59
CA MET A 170 20.57 44.54 27.96
C MET A 170 19.54 45.64 28.16
N ASN A 171 18.71 45.51 29.19
CA ASN A 171 17.83 46.60 29.62
C ASN A 171 18.67 47.63 30.40
N ASP A 172 18.78 48.84 29.87
CA ASP A 172 19.61 49.88 30.45
C ASP A 172 19.09 50.43 31.79
N GLU A 173 17.80 50.30 32.08
CA GLU A 173 17.18 50.76 33.32
C GLU A 173 17.32 49.72 34.44
N THR A 174 16.96 48.46 34.16
CA THR A 174 16.95 47.39 35.18
C THR A 174 18.28 46.66 35.32
N LYS A 175 19.20 46.84 34.36
CA LYS A 175 20.43 46.04 34.17
C LYS A 175 20.17 44.53 34.08
N GLU A 176 18.96 44.16 33.66
CA GLU A 176 18.59 42.78 33.37
C GLU A 176 18.95 42.45 31.92
N LEU A 177 19.47 41.24 31.69
CA LEU A 177 19.83 40.75 30.36
C LEU A 177 18.69 39.91 29.81
N SER A 178 18.10 40.34 28.69
CA SER A 178 17.22 39.50 27.89
C SER A 178 18.04 38.62 26.96
N VAL A 179 17.70 37.33 26.90
CA VAL A 179 18.36 36.34 26.05
C VAL A 179 17.31 35.60 25.24
N THR A 180 17.38 35.70 23.92
CA THR A 180 16.61 34.87 22.99
C THR A 180 17.51 33.74 22.48
N GLN A 181 17.05 32.51 22.59
CA GLN A 181 17.70 31.32 22.03
C GLN A 181 16.72 30.66 21.05
N VAL A 182 17.15 30.40 19.82
CA VAL A 182 16.41 29.62 18.82
C VAL A 182 17.18 28.34 18.53
N VAL A 183 16.51 27.20 18.67
CA VAL A 183 17.12 25.87 18.48
C VAL A 183 16.64 25.28 17.17
N ASP A 184 17.57 24.96 16.27
CA ASP A 184 17.30 24.23 15.04
C ASP A 184 17.20 22.73 15.34
N ILE A 185 15.97 22.25 15.48
CA ILE A 185 15.67 20.84 15.78
C ILE A 185 15.77 19.95 14.53
N ASP A 186 15.76 20.54 13.34
CA ASP A 186 15.83 19.79 12.09
C ASP A 186 17.28 19.51 11.67
N ASN A 187 18.24 20.29 12.18
CA ASN A 187 19.68 20.09 12.06
C ASN A 187 20.38 19.67 13.38
N CYS A 188 19.89 18.60 14.03
CA CYS A 188 20.56 18.00 15.20
C CYS A 188 21.39 16.76 14.81
N ARG A 189 22.60 16.66 15.37
CA ARG A 189 23.53 15.53 15.16
C ARG A 189 22.98 14.20 15.66
N ASP A 190 22.33 14.23 16.82
CA ASP A 190 21.75 13.05 17.49
C ASP A 190 20.31 13.31 17.96
N LYS A 191 19.48 13.88 17.06
CA LYS A 191 18.06 14.22 17.28
C LYS A 191 17.33 13.19 18.15
N ALA A 192 16.68 13.65 19.21
CA ALA A 192 15.83 12.86 20.09
C ALA A 192 14.49 12.56 19.39
N ALA A 193 14.56 11.70 18.38
CA ALA A 193 13.44 11.17 17.62
C ALA A 193 13.63 9.66 17.35
N LYS A 194 12.53 8.91 17.25
CA LYS A 194 12.54 7.45 17.01
C LYS A 194 11.47 7.08 15.98
N TYR A 195 11.83 6.25 15.01
CA TYR A 195 10.86 5.63 14.10
C TYR A 195 10.70 4.15 14.44
N THR A 196 9.48 3.62 14.37
CA THR A 196 9.20 2.18 14.43
C THR A 196 8.23 1.77 13.31
N GLY A 197 8.23 0.49 12.93
CA GLY A 197 7.33 -0.05 11.92
C GLY A 197 7.61 0.34 10.45
N VAL A 198 8.53 1.26 10.19
CA VAL A 198 8.80 1.80 8.84
C VAL A 198 10.07 1.27 8.17
N ALA A 199 10.70 0.22 8.71
CA ALA A 199 11.95 -0.35 8.20
C ALA A 199 11.91 -0.78 6.72
N MET A 200 10.73 -1.16 6.22
CA MET A 200 10.53 -1.56 4.82
C MET A 200 10.09 -0.42 3.89
N ALA A 201 9.78 0.76 4.44
CA ALA A 201 9.42 1.96 3.68
C ALA A 201 10.68 2.82 3.52
N VAL A 202 11.40 2.61 2.42
CA VAL A 202 12.68 3.28 2.12
C VAL A 202 12.47 4.79 2.02
N LEU A 203 13.39 5.57 2.57
CA LEU A 203 13.36 7.04 2.49
C LEU A 203 13.64 7.51 1.05
N ASP A 204 12.79 8.38 0.50
CA ASP A 204 13.03 9.09 -0.74
C ASP A 204 13.33 10.57 -0.47
N ASN A 205 14.61 10.91 -0.55
CA ASN A 205 15.10 12.26 -0.35
C ASN A 205 14.55 13.25 -1.39
N VAL A 206 14.16 12.82 -2.60
CA VAL A 206 13.62 13.72 -3.62
C VAL A 206 12.19 14.11 -3.30
N SER A 207 11.33 13.14 -2.94
CA SER A 207 9.99 13.45 -2.41
C SER A 207 10.05 14.29 -1.13
N LYS A 208 11.01 14.00 -0.23
CA LYS A 208 11.24 14.80 0.99
C LYS A 208 11.59 16.26 0.68
N GLN A 209 12.47 16.50 -0.30
CA GLN A 209 12.80 17.85 -0.78
C GLN A 209 11.62 18.58 -1.46
N LYS A 210 10.65 17.85 -2.02
CA LYS A 210 9.42 18.46 -2.56
C LYS A 210 8.45 18.94 -1.48
N GLY A 211 8.48 18.35 -0.28
CA GLY A 211 7.69 18.78 0.87
C GLY A 211 7.99 17.93 2.12
N GLU A 212 8.38 18.59 3.20
CA GLU A 212 8.63 17.97 4.50
C GLU A 212 7.32 17.81 5.28
N SER A 213 7.00 16.59 5.72
CA SER A 213 5.75 16.35 6.45
C SER A 213 5.75 16.84 7.90
N VAL A 214 6.91 17.11 8.50
CA VAL A 214 7.06 17.58 9.89
C VAL A 214 8.08 18.71 9.93
N MET A 215 7.65 19.89 10.38
CA MET A 215 8.54 21.03 10.64
C MET A 215 8.41 21.48 12.09
N SER A 216 9.54 21.72 12.77
CA SER A 216 9.57 22.10 14.19
C SER A 216 10.36 23.40 14.40
N THR A 217 9.83 24.28 15.26
CA THR A 217 10.52 25.50 15.69
C THR A 217 10.49 25.61 17.21
N VAL A 218 11.63 25.90 17.84
CA VAL A 218 11.72 26.15 19.28
C VAL A 218 12.45 27.46 19.56
N ARG A 219 11.80 28.32 20.36
CA ARG A 219 12.35 29.57 20.87
C ARG A 219 12.25 29.60 22.39
N TYR A 220 13.35 29.90 23.06
CA TYR A 220 13.41 30.27 24.47
C TYR A 220 13.66 31.78 24.61
N LEU A 221 13.06 32.38 25.63
CA LEU A 221 13.23 33.75 26.06
C LEU A 221 13.57 33.73 27.56
N TYR A 222 14.66 34.38 27.95
CA TYR A 222 15.11 34.44 29.34
C TYR A 222 15.31 35.90 29.77
N SER A 223 15.04 36.16 31.05
CA SER A 223 15.47 37.34 31.78
C SER A 223 16.50 36.90 32.82
N VAL A 224 17.70 37.47 32.76
CA VAL A 224 18.83 37.12 33.64
C VAL A 224 19.27 38.36 34.41
N LYS A 225 19.09 38.32 35.74
CA LYS A 225 19.50 39.38 36.65
C LYS A 225 20.90 39.10 37.20
N PRO A 226 21.84 40.05 37.14
CA PRO A 226 23.18 39.87 37.70
C PRO A 226 23.13 39.98 39.23
N THR A 227 23.90 39.13 39.91
CA THR A 227 24.13 39.19 41.37
C THR A 227 25.60 38.97 41.70
N ALA A 228 25.99 39.16 42.96
CA ALA A 228 27.36 38.91 43.42
C ALA A 228 27.81 37.44 43.21
N ASP A 229 26.87 36.49 43.20
CA ASP A 229 27.14 35.06 43.03
C ASP A 229 27.18 34.63 41.55
N GLY A 230 26.66 35.47 40.64
CA GLY A 230 26.48 35.19 39.21
C GLY A 230 25.11 35.63 38.67
N GLY A 231 24.82 35.27 37.42
CA GLY A 231 23.55 35.52 36.77
C GLY A 231 22.47 34.55 37.25
N ILE A 232 21.33 35.07 37.71
CA ILE A 232 20.15 34.30 38.11
C ILE A 232 19.05 34.51 37.08
N ILE A 233 18.43 33.42 36.62
CA ILE A 233 17.25 33.46 35.75
C ILE A 233 16.06 33.94 36.61
N THR A 234 15.51 35.11 36.30
CA THR A 234 14.30 35.64 36.98
C THR A 234 13.03 35.16 36.31
N LYS A 235 13.06 35.05 34.98
CA LYS A 235 11.99 34.51 34.15
C LYS A 235 12.57 33.73 32.97
N ALA A 236 11.95 32.60 32.65
CA ALA A 236 12.19 31.85 31.43
C ALA A 236 10.84 31.51 30.78
N HIS A 237 10.76 31.56 29.46
CA HIS A 237 9.58 31.21 28.69
C HIS A 237 10.02 30.50 27.40
N SER A 238 9.40 29.37 27.04
CA SER A 238 9.63 28.73 25.74
C SER A 238 8.36 28.57 24.95
N LEU A 239 8.50 28.69 23.63
CA LEU A 239 7.47 28.41 22.64
C LEU A 239 8.03 27.39 21.65
N GLU A 240 7.46 26.19 21.68
CA GLU A 240 7.65 25.14 20.70
C GLU A 240 6.41 25.08 19.81
N ARG A 241 6.62 25.02 18.50
CA ARG A 241 5.56 24.76 17.51
C ARG A 241 6.03 23.66 16.59
N GLN A 242 5.14 22.72 16.30
CA GLN A 242 5.33 21.75 15.24
C GLN A 242 4.13 21.78 14.31
N PHE A 243 4.40 21.70 13.01
CA PHE A 243 3.40 21.53 11.97
C PHE A 243 3.56 20.13 11.37
N PHE A 244 2.45 19.39 11.29
CA PHE A 244 2.38 18.09 10.65
C PHE A 244 1.41 18.13 9.47
N THR A 245 1.86 17.69 8.30
CA THR A 245 1.01 17.48 7.13
C THR A 245 1.31 16.13 6.46
N PRO A 246 0.28 15.32 6.15
CA PRO A 246 0.45 14.09 5.38
C PRO A 246 0.53 14.33 3.85
N PHE A 247 0.42 15.58 3.40
CA PHE A 247 0.41 16.00 1.99
C PHE A 247 1.52 17.02 1.72
N ASN A 248 1.55 17.66 0.54
CA ASN A 248 2.55 18.69 0.28
C ASN A 248 2.31 19.96 1.10
N VAL A 249 3.39 20.63 1.46
CA VAL A 249 3.39 21.91 2.17
C VAL A 249 2.98 23.03 1.22
N LYS A 250 1.66 23.18 1.01
CA LYS A 250 1.06 24.38 0.41
C LYS A 250 0.00 25.05 1.30
N GLY A 251 -0.52 24.33 2.30
CA GLY A 251 -1.36 24.86 3.38
C GLY A 251 -2.23 23.77 4.02
N GLY A 252 -2.90 24.10 5.12
CA GLY A 252 -3.71 23.16 5.90
C GLY A 252 -2.88 22.11 6.65
N ASN A 253 -2.47 22.43 7.88
CA ASN A 253 -1.60 21.59 8.71
C ASN A 253 -2.28 21.25 10.04
N PHE A 254 -1.94 20.11 10.64
CA PHE A 254 -2.10 19.95 12.08
C PHE A 254 -1.00 20.74 12.79
N LYS A 255 -1.33 21.35 13.93
CA LYS A 255 -0.44 22.20 14.74
C LYS A 255 -0.37 21.65 16.15
N MET A 256 0.84 21.38 16.62
CA MET A 256 1.15 21.30 18.04
C MET A 256 1.76 22.64 18.49
N GLN A 257 1.36 23.10 19.67
CA GLN A 257 2.00 24.21 20.35
C GLN A 257 2.26 23.82 21.82
N ALA A 258 3.53 23.75 22.22
CA ALA A 258 3.93 23.58 23.60
C ALA A 258 4.55 24.88 24.14
N VAL A 259 4.08 25.30 25.30
CA VAL A 259 4.52 26.51 26.00
C VAL A 259 4.90 26.13 27.41
N LYS A 260 6.00 26.66 27.91
CA LYS A 260 6.30 26.64 29.35
C LYS A 260 6.82 27.99 29.81
N GLU A 261 6.54 28.32 31.06
CA GLU A 261 7.03 29.49 31.77
C GLU A 261 7.60 29.06 33.13
N MET A 262 8.68 29.71 33.55
CA MET A 262 9.24 29.59 34.88
C MET A 262 9.53 31.00 35.42
N VAL A 263 9.06 31.32 36.62
CA VAL A 263 9.23 32.63 37.26
C VAL A 263 9.78 32.46 38.67
N LEU A 264 10.85 33.17 39.00
CA LEU A 264 11.46 33.21 40.33
C LEU A 264 10.51 33.89 41.33
N LEU A 265 10.13 33.17 42.38
CA LEU A 265 9.30 33.66 43.48
C LEU A 265 10.13 34.29 44.60
N GLY A 266 11.30 33.73 44.86
CA GLY A 266 12.18 34.20 45.93
C GLY A 266 13.48 33.41 46.02
N VAL A 267 14.43 34.00 46.74
CA VAL A 267 15.70 33.36 47.12
C VAL A 267 15.88 33.55 48.62
N THR A 268 16.11 32.46 49.35
CA THR A 268 16.34 32.48 50.80
C THR A 268 17.65 31.79 51.15
N ASP A 269 18.28 32.21 52.24
CA ASP A 269 19.46 31.53 52.76
C ASP A 269 19.09 30.21 53.46
N GLU A 270 20.07 29.33 53.62
CA GLU A 270 19.91 27.92 54.00
C GLU A 270 19.23 27.67 55.37
N GLY A 271 18.45 26.58 55.45
CA GLY A 271 17.81 26.13 56.68
C GLY A 271 17.71 24.60 56.81
N ARG A 272 18.55 24.03 57.69
CA ARG A 272 18.71 22.61 58.06
C ARG A 272 19.25 21.64 56.99
N GLU A 273 20.06 20.71 57.48
CA GLU A 273 20.53 19.53 56.73
C GLU A 273 19.37 18.72 56.15
N PHE A 274 19.62 18.08 55.00
CA PHE A 274 18.65 17.26 54.30
C PHE A 274 19.19 15.86 54.00
N THR A 275 18.53 14.85 54.55
CA THR A 275 18.80 13.45 54.24
C THR A 275 18.16 13.06 52.91
N LEU A 276 19.01 12.70 51.95
CA LEU A 276 18.62 12.06 50.69
C LEU A 276 18.59 10.53 50.88
N GLY A 277 17.60 9.87 50.26
CA GLY A 277 17.60 8.42 50.12
C GLY A 277 18.63 7.93 49.09
N PRO A 278 18.73 6.62 48.85
CA PRO A 278 19.54 6.08 47.75
C PRO A 278 19.04 6.62 46.40
N MET A 279 19.99 6.98 45.52
CA MET A 279 19.72 7.63 44.24
C MET A 279 20.48 6.93 43.12
N GLU A 280 19.80 6.67 42.01
CA GLU A 280 20.37 6.07 40.80
C GLU A 280 20.74 7.13 39.77
N HIS A 281 21.75 6.85 38.94
CA HIS A 281 22.06 7.67 37.77
C HIS A 281 21.04 7.42 36.66
N LYS A 282 20.43 8.48 36.15
CA LYS A 282 19.45 8.45 35.05
C LYS A 282 19.97 9.17 33.79
N GLY A 283 21.28 9.42 33.68
CA GLY A 283 21.89 10.03 32.50
C GLY A 283 21.91 11.57 32.47
N ASP A 284 21.79 12.11 31.26
CA ASP A 284 21.92 13.52 30.89
C ASP A 284 20.57 14.18 30.57
N LEU A 285 20.62 15.44 30.12
CA LEU A 285 19.45 16.26 29.78
C LEU A 285 18.68 15.76 28.55
N LYS A 286 19.36 15.05 27.64
CA LYS A 286 18.72 14.51 26.42
C LYS A 286 17.59 13.55 26.78
N TYR A 287 16.42 13.74 26.16
CA TYR A 287 15.25 12.89 26.35
C TYR A 287 15.56 11.40 26.14
N LYS A 288 15.01 10.54 26.99
CA LYS A 288 15.16 9.07 26.91
C LYS A 288 13.83 8.44 26.56
N PHE A 289 13.76 7.76 25.40
CA PHE A 289 12.55 7.05 24.99
C PHE A 289 12.31 5.82 25.85
N VAL A 290 11.24 5.85 26.62
CA VAL A 290 10.67 4.67 27.30
C VAL A 290 10.14 3.69 26.25
N ASP A 291 10.12 2.40 26.56
CA ASP A 291 9.51 1.41 25.66
C ASP A 291 7.97 1.49 25.68
N ALA A 292 7.42 2.32 24.80
CA ALA A 292 6.00 2.48 24.58
C ALA A 292 5.35 1.32 23.79
N GLY A 293 5.98 0.14 23.74
CA GLY A 293 5.51 -1.04 22.99
C GLY A 293 4.07 -1.45 23.31
N ALA A 294 3.67 -1.40 24.59
CA ALA A 294 2.31 -1.70 25.04
C ALA A 294 1.31 -0.54 24.86
N THR A 295 1.78 0.70 24.64
CA THR A 295 0.92 1.89 24.54
C THR A 295 0.41 2.06 23.11
N PHE A 296 -0.90 2.12 22.93
CA PHE A 296 -1.58 2.36 21.65
C PHE A 296 -2.35 3.70 21.78
N PRO A 297 -2.02 4.76 21.03
CA PRO A 297 -2.59 6.10 21.27
C PRO A 297 -4.09 6.27 20.97
N MET A 298 -4.72 5.30 20.29
CA MET A 298 -6.16 5.28 20.03
C MET A 298 -6.99 4.72 21.21
N ILE A 299 -6.34 4.12 22.22
CA ILE A 299 -7.04 3.49 23.33
C ILE A 299 -6.21 3.38 24.61
N MET A 300 -6.87 3.66 25.73
CA MET A 300 -6.30 3.56 27.08
C MET A 300 -7.23 2.69 27.94
N GLN A 301 -6.66 1.76 28.69
CA GLN A 301 -7.37 0.84 29.57
C GLN A 301 -6.46 0.42 30.73
N ASN A 302 -7.04 -0.06 31.83
CA ASN A 302 -6.28 -0.64 32.94
C ASN A 302 -5.66 -1.99 32.51
N LEU A 303 -4.32 -2.08 32.57
CA LEU A 303 -3.52 -3.22 32.11
C LEU A 303 -3.20 -4.26 33.21
N ASN A 304 -3.66 -4.05 34.45
CA ASN A 304 -3.49 -5.01 35.55
C ASN A 304 -4.25 -6.31 35.25
N ASP A 305 -3.80 -7.44 35.80
CA ASP A 305 -4.43 -8.76 35.63
C ASP A 305 -4.78 -9.10 34.16
N PRO A 306 -3.80 -9.08 33.23
CA PRO A 306 -4.09 -9.15 31.79
C PRO A 306 -4.62 -10.52 31.33
N ILE A 307 -4.32 -11.59 32.07
CA ILE A 307 -4.67 -12.98 31.71
C ILE A 307 -6.20 -13.20 31.65
N PRO A 308 -6.98 -13.00 32.73
CA PRO A 308 -8.44 -13.20 32.68
C PRO A 308 -9.11 -12.28 31.65
N LYS A 309 -8.71 -11.00 31.59
CA LYS A 309 -9.23 -10.01 30.62
C LYS A 309 -9.03 -10.48 29.17
N ALA A 310 -7.83 -10.93 28.82
CA ALA A 310 -7.54 -11.44 27.48
C ALA A 310 -8.30 -12.74 27.17
N ILE A 311 -8.47 -13.64 28.15
CA ILE A 311 -9.23 -14.87 27.98
C ILE A 311 -10.70 -14.58 27.69
N GLU A 312 -11.30 -13.64 28.40
CA GLU A 312 -12.69 -13.23 28.18
C GLU A 312 -12.88 -12.58 26.82
N LEU A 313 -12.02 -11.61 26.46
CA LEU A 313 -12.09 -10.90 25.18
C LEU A 313 -11.97 -11.85 23.97
N ILE A 314 -11.10 -12.87 24.02
CA ILE A 314 -11.00 -13.86 22.94
C ILE A 314 -12.30 -14.67 22.80
N LYS A 315 -12.91 -15.09 23.91
CA LYS A 315 -14.18 -15.83 23.88
C LYS A 315 -15.30 -14.98 23.30
N GLN A 316 -15.41 -13.70 23.72
CA GLN A 316 -16.38 -12.75 23.18
C GLN A 316 -16.16 -12.49 21.68
N LEU A 317 -14.93 -12.21 21.26
CA LEU A 317 -14.59 -11.89 19.87
C LEU A 317 -14.79 -13.09 18.92
N ALA A 318 -14.39 -14.29 19.33
CA ALA A 318 -14.53 -15.50 18.54
C ALA A 318 -16.00 -15.89 18.31
N GLU A 319 -16.88 -15.70 19.31
CA GLU A 319 -18.31 -15.97 19.12
C GLU A 319 -19.00 -14.83 18.35
N ALA A 320 -18.68 -13.56 18.64
CA ALA A 320 -19.29 -12.40 17.97
C ALA A 320 -18.97 -12.28 16.47
N ASN A 321 -17.95 -12.99 15.97
CA ASN A 321 -17.53 -12.96 14.57
C ASN A 321 -17.62 -14.33 13.85
N LYS A 322 -18.25 -15.33 14.48
CA LYS A 322 -18.20 -16.75 14.10
C LYS A 322 -18.66 -17.08 12.67
N TYR A 323 -19.71 -16.42 12.20
CA TYR A 323 -20.33 -16.66 10.88
C TYR A 323 -20.26 -15.43 9.96
N THR A 324 -20.36 -14.23 10.53
CA THR A 324 -20.26 -12.92 9.86
C THR A 324 -19.39 -11.98 10.71
N ILE A 325 -18.89 -10.88 10.15
CA ILE A 325 -18.08 -9.92 10.92
C ILE A 325 -18.98 -8.91 11.63
N ASN A 326 -18.86 -8.80 12.94
CA ASN A 326 -19.44 -7.71 13.70
C ASN A 326 -18.48 -6.53 13.75
N SER A 327 -18.64 -5.59 12.82
CA SER A 327 -17.78 -4.41 12.63
C SER A 327 -17.71 -3.46 13.83
N ALA A 328 -18.66 -3.54 14.77
CA ALA A 328 -18.62 -2.79 16.03
C ALA A 328 -17.63 -3.40 17.04
N THR A 329 -17.31 -4.69 16.92
CA THR A 329 -16.40 -5.40 17.85
C THR A 329 -14.93 -5.35 17.46
N THR A 330 -14.61 -5.01 16.20
CA THR A 330 -13.24 -5.15 15.64
C THR A 330 -12.21 -4.30 16.38
N GLU A 331 -12.60 -3.18 16.98
CA GLU A 331 -11.71 -2.30 17.75
C GLU A 331 -11.25 -2.93 19.08
N ASN A 332 -11.99 -3.93 19.60
CA ASN A 332 -11.58 -4.67 20.80
C ASN A 332 -10.34 -5.57 20.53
N ASN A 333 -9.98 -5.83 19.27
CA ASN A 333 -8.69 -6.46 18.95
C ASN A 333 -7.51 -5.59 19.42
N ILE A 334 -7.59 -4.25 19.30
CA ILE A 334 -6.53 -3.34 19.79
C ILE A 334 -6.39 -3.45 21.32
N LYS A 335 -7.52 -3.56 22.06
CA LYS A 335 -7.50 -3.83 23.51
C LYS A 335 -6.77 -5.13 23.84
N LEU A 336 -7.00 -6.16 23.02
CA LEU A 336 -6.41 -7.47 23.19
C LEU A 336 -4.90 -7.47 22.88
N TYR A 337 -4.47 -6.71 21.86
CA TYR A 337 -3.05 -6.51 21.53
C TYR A 337 -2.30 -5.80 22.67
N GLN A 338 -2.91 -4.78 23.31
CA GLN A 338 -2.35 -4.15 24.51
C GLN A 338 -2.14 -5.16 25.65
N LEU A 339 -3.16 -5.96 25.96
CA LEU A 339 -3.09 -6.97 27.03
C LEU A 339 -2.02 -8.03 26.75
N LEU A 340 -1.88 -8.46 25.49
CA LEU A 340 -0.83 -9.40 25.07
C LEU A 340 0.57 -8.81 25.25
N ARG A 341 0.79 -7.53 24.94
CA ARG A 341 2.11 -6.88 25.08
C ARG A 341 2.57 -6.73 26.53
N VAL A 342 1.66 -6.65 27.50
CA VAL A 342 2.02 -6.67 28.94
C VAL A 342 2.00 -8.07 29.58
N MET A 343 1.57 -9.11 28.85
CA MET A 343 1.30 -10.41 29.45
C MET A 343 2.58 -11.18 29.85
N PRO A 344 2.71 -11.69 31.09
CA PRO A 344 3.82 -12.56 31.45
C PRO A 344 3.79 -13.86 30.63
N TYR A 345 4.95 -14.48 30.41
CA TYR A 345 5.08 -15.67 29.55
C TYR A 345 4.15 -16.83 29.97
N GLU A 346 3.96 -16.99 31.28
CA GLU A 346 3.11 -17.99 31.92
C GLU A 346 1.62 -17.80 31.52
N GLY A 347 1.23 -16.56 31.21
CA GLY A 347 -0.10 -16.23 30.68
C GLY A 347 -0.34 -16.82 29.30
N LEU A 348 0.65 -16.80 28.40
CA LEU A 348 0.56 -17.39 27.06
C LEU A 348 0.35 -18.91 27.13
N GLU A 349 1.09 -19.59 27.99
CA GLU A 349 0.93 -21.04 28.24
C GLU A 349 -0.42 -21.38 28.89
N THR A 350 -0.92 -20.51 29.77
CA THR A 350 -2.26 -20.66 30.39
C THR A 350 -3.37 -20.51 29.36
N MET A 351 -3.29 -19.50 28.50
CA MET A 351 -4.23 -19.28 27.39
C MET A 351 -4.18 -20.42 26.38
N TRP A 352 -2.99 -20.94 26.05
CA TRP A 352 -2.86 -22.09 25.16
C TRP A 352 -3.60 -23.32 25.69
N LYS A 353 -3.41 -23.66 26.97
CA LYS A 353 -4.14 -24.76 27.63
C LYS A 353 -5.65 -24.54 27.63
N GLN A 354 -6.10 -23.28 27.79
CA GLN A 354 -7.51 -22.90 27.81
C GLN A 354 -8.18 -22.99 26.43
N PHE A 355 -7.45 -22.79 25.34
CA PHE A 355 -8.00 -22.63 23.99
C PHE A 355 -7.68 -23.78 23.02
N SER A 356 -6.62 -24.55 23.25
CA SER A 356 -6.14 -25.57 22.30
C SER A 356 -7.19 -26.62 21.89
N GLY A 357 -8.16 -26.92 22.76
CA GLY A 357 -9.27 -27.84 22.51
C GLY A 357 -10.50 -27.25 21.81
N ASN A 358 -10.56 -25.94 21.55
CA ASN A 358 -11.66 -25.29 20.84
C ASN A 358 -11.14 -24.62 19.55
N THR A 359 -11.50 -25.17 18.39
CA THR A 359 -10.95 -24.74 17.08
C THR A 359 -11.13 -23.23 16.81
N LEU A 360 -12.26 -22.64 17.18
CA LEU A 360 -12.51 -21.20 17.00
C LEU A 360 -11.57 -20.35 17.87
N GLN A 361 -11.51 -20.66 19.16
CA GLN A 361 -10.70 -19.90 20.13
C GLN A 361 -9.20 -20.13 19.91
N ARG A 362 -8.79 -21.36 19.56
CA ARG A 362 -7.43 -21.72 19.13
C ARG A 362 -6.98 -20.90 17.92
N ASN A 363 -7.80 -20.87 16.86
CA ASN A 363 -7.51 -20.09 15.66
C ASN A 363 -7.38 -18.60 15.97
N TRP A 364 -8.32 -18.06 16.76
CA TRP A 364 -8.27 -16.65 17.16
C TRP A 364 -6.99 -16.32 17.95
N PHE A 365 -6.63 -17.17 18.93
CA PHE A 365 -5.41 -17.00 19.73
C PHE A 365 -4.13 -17.09 18.87
N LEU A 366 -4.03 -18.04 17.95
CA LEU A 366 -2.87 -18.17 17.07
C LEU A 366 -2.73 -17.00 16.07
N ASP A 367 -3.83 -16.40 15.63
CA ASP A 367 -3.80 -15.24 14.72
C ASP A 367 -3.44 -13.92 15.44
N ILE A 368 -3.66 -13.79 16.76
CA ILE A 368 -3.34 -12.58 17.55
C ILE A 368 -2.05 -12.66 18.37
N VAL A 369 -1.59 -13.85 18.77
CA VAL A 369 -0.40 -14.00 19.63
C VAL A 369 0.91 -13.44 19.03
N PRO A 370 1.09 -13.28 17.70
CA PRO A 370 2.19 -12.49 17.13
C PRO A 370 2.35 -11.07 17.71
N GLU A 371 1.27 -10.45 18.20
CA GLU A 371 1.28 -9.07 18.71
C GLU A 371 2.03 -8.88 20.04
N VAL A 372 2.40 -9.97 20.71
CA VAL A 372 3.33 -9.95 21.86
C VAL A 372 4.71 -9.39 21.47
N ASN A 373 5.09 -9.56 20.20
CA ASN A 373 6.22 -8.92 19.49
C ASN A 373 7.63 -8.91 20.12
N ASP A 374 7.91 -9.70 21.16
CA ASP A 374 9.25 -9.78 21.79
C ASP A 374 9.76 -11.23 22.02
N ALA A 375 10.70 -11.42 22.95
CA ALA A 375 11.28 -12.73 23.28
C ALA A 375 10.24 -13.78 23.72
N ARG A 376 9.11 -13.35 24.31
CA ARG A 376 8.05 -14.25 24.81
C ARG A 376 7.37 -15.03 23.68
N ILE A 377 7.13 -14.40 22.52
CA ILE A 377 6.52 -15.09 21.37
C ILE A 377 7.49 -16.09 20.74
N LEU A 378 8.79 -15.77 20.64
CA LEU A 378 9.78 -16.75 20.17
C LEU A 378 9.84 -17.98 21.09
N LYS A 379 9.89 -17.76 22.41
CA LYS A 379 9.86 -18.85 23.42
C LYS A 379 8.58 -19.68 23.34
N PHE A 380 7.43 -19.04 23.16
CA PHE A 380 6.14 -19.72 23.00
C PHE A 380 6.14 -20.63 21.76
N LEU A 381 6.51 -20.10 20.59
CA LEU A 381 6.58 -20.89 19.35
C LEU A 381 7.62 -22.01 19.43
N GLN A 382 8.80 -21.76 20.01
CA GLN A 382 9.81 -22.79 20.23
C GLN A 382 9.23 -23.97 21.02
N ASN A 383 8.45 -23.71 22.07
CA ASN A 383 7.81 -24.76 22.86
C ASN A 383 6.72 -25.51 22.09
N ARG A 384 5.89 -24.83 21.28
CA ARG A 384 4.93 -25.51 20.38
C ARG A 384 5.64 -26.39 19.33
N PHE A 385 6.76 -25.91 18.78
CA PHE A 385 7.56 -26.65 17.78
C PHE A 385 8.25 -27.89 18.39
N HIS A 386 8.68 -27.82 19.66
CA HIS A 386 9.21 -28.99 20.38
C HIS A 386 8.10 -30.00 20.74
N ALA A 387 6.94 -29.51 21.19
CA ALA A 387 5.79 -30.35 21.54
C ALA A 387 5.06 -30.96 20.32
N GLN A 388 5.23 -30.34 19.13
CA GLN A 388 4.52 -30.67 17.89
C GLN A 388 2.99 -30.66 18.02
N ASP A 389 2.46 -29.80 18.91
CA ASP A 389 1.02 -29.64 19.17
C ASP A 389 0.35 -28.54 18.32
N ILE A 390 1.06 -28.11 17.27
CA ILE A 390 0.56 -27.30 16.16
C ILE A 390 0.84 -28.01 14.83
N SER A 391 -0.08 -27.87 13.88
CA SER A 391 0.10 -28.37 12.52
C SER A 391 1.13 -27.53 11.74
N THR A 392 1.72 -28.10 10.68
CA THR A 392 2.65 -27.37 9.80
C THR A 392 2.04 -26.09 9.22
N ALA A 393 0.73 -26.08 8.91
CA ALA A 393 0.04 -24.91 8.35
C ALA A 393 -0.22 -23.81 9.39
N GLU A 394 -0.45 -24.18 10.66
CA GLU A 394 -0.47 -23.24 11.78
C GLU A 394 0.94 -22.69 12.04
N ALA A 395 1.96 -23.56 12.04
CA ALA A 395 3.35 -23.20 12.29
C ALA A 395 3.91 -22.21 11.25
N VAL A 396 3.64 -22.43 9.95
CA VAL A 396 4.03 -21.49 8.88
C VAL A 396 3.42 -20.11 9.11
N GLN A 397 2.12 -20.04 9.39
CA GLN A 397 1.45 -18.76 9.61
C GLN A 397 1.90 -18.06 10.89
N ALA A 398 1.98 -18.79 12.00
CA ALA A 398 2.38 -18.22 13.29
C ALA A 398 3.83 -17.73 13.27
N LEU A 399 4.75 -18.47 12.66
CA LEU A 399 6.16 -18.08 12.52
C LEU A 399 6.33 -16.85 11.61
N LEU A 400 5.67 -16.85 10.44
CA LEU A 400 5.68 -15.74 9.49
C LEU A 400 5.19 -14.43 10.13
N LEU A 401 4.04 -14.46 10.78
CA LEU A 401 3.47 -13.27 11.42
C LEU A 401 4.31 -12.82 12.61
N SER A 402 4.73 -13.75 13.48
CA SER A 402 5.50 -13.42 14.68
C SER A 402 6.83 -12.76 14.34
N ILE A 403 7.60 -13.30 13.38
CA ILE A 403 8.90 -12.72 13.00
C ILE A 403 8.72 -11.39 12.24
N ASN A 404 7.64 -11.24 11.45
CA ASN A 404 7.34 -9.97 10.77
C ASN A 404 6.98 -8.85 11.77
N HIS A 405 6.31 -9.17 12.88
CA HIS A 405 5.84 -8.18 13.86
C HIS A 405 6.84 -7.96 15.01
N LEU A 406 7.71 -8.93 15.29
CA LEU A 406 8.77 -8.89 16.31
C LEU A 406 9.52 -7.54 16.32
N GLN A 407 9.83 -6.99 17.48
CA GLN A 407 10.71 -5.82 17.55
C GLN A 407 12.11 -6.19 17.03
N PRO A 408 12.71 -5.38 16.15
CA PRO A 408 14.05 -5.68 15.63
C PRO A 408 15.12 -5.26 16.63
N SER A 409 15.71 -6.24 17.33
CA SER A 409 16.90 -6.06 18.17
C SER A 409 17.94 -7.16 17.91
N PRO A 410 19.23 -6.95 18.23
CA PRO A 410 20.26 -7.96 18.09
C PRO A 410 19.98 -9.25 18.88
N GLU A 411 19.42 -9.13 20.09
CA GLU A 411 19.09 -10.25 20.97
C GLU A 411 17.97 -11.11 20.38
N LEU A 412 16.94 -10.45 19.82
CA LEU A 412 15.80 -11.13 19.20
C LEU A 412 16.18 -11.80 17.86
N VAL A 413 17.13 -11.22 17.12
CA VAL A 413 17.77 -11.88 15.96
C VAL A 413 18.50 -13.15 16.42
N GLU A 414 19.28 -13.10 17.51
CA GLU A 414 20.00 -14.26 18.03
C GLU A 414 19.03 -15.38 18.43
N MET A 415 17.97 -15.05 19.18
CA MET A 415 16.95 -16.02 19.60
C MET A 415 16.24 -16.67 18.39
N ALA A 416 15.97 -15.91 17.33
CA ALA A 416 15.28 -16.43 16.14
C ALA A 416 16.09 -17.49 15.36
N LYS A 417 17.42 -17.57 15.55
CA LYS A 417 18.29 -18.55 14.85
C LYS A 417 17.88 -20.01 15.10
N ILE A 418 17.26 -20.31 16.24
CA ILE A 418 16.90 -21.70 16.60
C ILE A 418 15.98 -22.34 15.55
N PHE A 419 15.00 -21.59 15.04
CA PHE A 419 14.00 -22.07 14.08
C PHE A 419 14.60 -22.52 12.75
N LEU A 420 15.80 -22.05 12.38
CA LEU A 420 16.52 -22.47 11.18
C LEU A 420 16.94 -23.95 11.22
N ASN A 421 17.10 -24.50 12.44
CA ASN A 421 17.71 -25.80 12.67
C ASN A 421 16.84 -26.85 13.36
N MET A 422 15.69 -26.47 13.94
CA MET A 422 14.77 -27.41 14.61
C MET A 422 14.29 -28.53 13.67
N THR A 423 14.16 -29.74 14.22
CA THR A 423 13.63 -30.92 13.50
C THR A 423 12.23 -30.68 12.95
N PHE A 424 11.34 -30.05 13.74
CA PHE A 424 9.99 -29.73 13.27
C PHE A 424 9.99 -28.71 12.12
N SER A 425 10.85 -27.68 12.16
CA SER A 425 11.03 -26.76 11.02
C SER A 425 11.44 -27.47 9.75
N LYS A 426 12.35 -28.46 9.87
CA LYS A 426 12.85 -29.29 8.76
C LYS A 426 11.92 -30.46 8.37
N SER A 427 10.76 -30.62 9.03
CA SER A 427 9.77 -31.66 8.68
C SER A 427 8.99 -31.36 7.39
N SER A 428 9.04 -30.12 6.91
CA SER A 428 8.38 -29.67 5.69
C SER A 428 9.19 -28.56 5.03
N ASP A 429 9.42 -28.68 3.73
CA ASP A 429 10.14 -27.67 2.94
C ASP A 429 9.52 -26.27 3.08
N PHE A 430 8.18 -26.18 3.10
CA PHE A 430 7.48 -24.90 3.29
C PHE A 430 7.78 -24.24 4.63
N LEU A 431 7.86 -25.02 5.71
CA LEU A 431 8.15 -24.48 7.04
C LEU A 431 9.62 -24.08 7.18
N TRP A 432 10.54 -24.86 6.62
CA TRP A 432 11.97 -24.52 6.60
C TRP A 432 12.26 -23.29 5.72
N GLN A 433 11.64 -23.21 4.53
CA GLN A 433 11.67 -22.02 3.67
C GLN A 433 11.13 -20.79 4.41
N THR A 434 9.97 -20.92 5.08
CA THR A 434 9.39 -19.83 5.89
C THR A 434 10.37 -19.37 6.97
N ALA A 435 10.99 -20.29 7.71
CA ALA A 435 11.98 -19.96 8.75
C ALA A 435 13.19 -19.21 8.18
N MET A 436 13.74 -19.66 7.04
CA MET A 436 14.86 -19.00 6.36
C MET A 436 14.51 -17.59 5.85
N LEU A 437 13.40 -17.46 5.11
CA LEU A 437 12.96 -16.18 4.53
C LEU A 437 12.66 -15.15 5.61
N THR A 438 11.93 -15.54 6.66
CA THR A 438 11.52 -14.65 7.75
C THR A 438 12.70 -14.21 8.61
N TYR A 439 13.65 -15.11 8.89
CA TYR A 439 14.91 -14.75 9.54
C TYR A 439 15.69 -13.71 8.72
N GLY A 440 15.75 -13.88 7.39
CA GLY A 440 16.30 -12.86 6.48
C GLY A 440 15.61 -11.50 6.65
N SER A 441 14.28 -11.47 6.62
CA SER A 441 13.49 -10.24 6.82
C SER A 441 13.75 -9.58 8.19
N LEU A 442 13.96 -10.37 9.25
CA LEU A 442 14.29 -9.86 10.58
C LEU A 442 15.69 -9.23 10.62
N VAL A 443 16.70 -9.87 10.02
CA VAL A 443 18.04 -9.30 9.85
C VAL A 443 17.97 -7.96 9.12
N TYR A 444 17.18 -7.88 8.04
CA TYR A 444 17.00 -6.62 7.32
C TYR A 444 16.39 -5.52 8.20
N ARG A 445 15.34 -5.83 8.99
CA ARG A 445 14.70 -4.87 9.91
C ARG A 445 15.67 -4.39 10.99
N ASN A 446 16.48 -5.28 11.57
CA ASN A 446 17.53 -4.92 12.53
C ASN A 446 18.59 -3.99 11.91
N CYS A 447 19.10 -4.33 10.73
CA CYS A 447 20.04 -3.50 9.98
C CYS A 447 19.47 -2.15 9.48
N ALA A 448 18.15 -1.90 9.60
CA ALA A 448 17.55 -0.62 9.25
C ALA A 448 17.62 0.41 10.39
N TYR A 449 17.82 -0.04 11.64
CA TYR A 449 17.87 0.83 12.83
C TYR A 449 19.24 0.83 13.53
N VAL A 450 20.08 -0.18 13.31
CA VAL A 450 21.44 -0.27 13.88
C VAL A 450 22.47 0.28 12.88
N THR A 451 23.15 1.38 13.24
CA THR A 451 24.25 1.95 12.46
C THR A 451 25.45 0.99 12.47
N SER A 452 25.93 0.61 11.29
CA SER A 452 26.89 -0.50 11.07
C SER A 452 26.34 -1.87 11.53
N CYS A 453 25.53 -2.51 10.69
CA CYS A 453 24.93 -3.81 11.02
C CYS A 453 25.98 -4.92 11.27
N PRO A 454 25.89 -5.68 12.38
CA PRO A 454 26.87 -6.73 12.70
C PRO A 454 26.76 -7.96 11.78
N ILE A 455 27.89 -8.40 11.22
CA ILE A 455 28.00 -9.59 10.35
C ILE A 455 27.43 -10.87 11.00
N ASN A 456 27.55 -11.01 12.32
CA ASN A 456 27.06 -12.16 13.10
C ASN A 456 25.54 -12.38 13.00
N THR A 457 24.78 -11.36 12.59
CA THR A 457 23.33 -11.48 12.34
C THR A 457 23.02 -12.26 11.06
N VAL A 458 23.81 -12.08 9.99
CA VAL A 458 23.61 -12.78 8.71
C VAL A 458 24.45 -14.05 8.59
N GLN A 459 25.47 -14.24 9.45
CA GLN A 459 26.38 -15.39 9.40
C GLN A 459 25.68 -16.76 9.27
N PRO A 460 24.58 -17.08 9.98
CA PRO A 460 23.91 -18.38 9.81
C PRO A 460 23.40 -18.65 8.39
N LEU A 461 22.99 -17.61 7.66
CA LEU A 461 22.59 -17.73 6.25
C LEU A 461 23.81 -17.86 5.33
N ILE A 462 24.94 -17.21 5.68
CA ILE A 462 26.21 -17.37 4.96
C ILE A 462 26.73 -18.82 5.09
N ASP A 463 26.66 -19.39 6.29
CA ASP A 463 27.13 -20.76 6.57
C ASP A 463 26.31 -21.79 5.76
N VAL A 464 24.97 -21.67 5.78
CA VAL A 464 24.08 -22.51 4.97
C VAL A 464 24.31 -22.31 3.47
N ALA A 465 24.63 -21.10 3.01
CA ALA A 465 24.99 -20.85 1.61
C ALA A 465 26.28 -21.60 1.22
N VAL A 466 27.35 -21.48 2.01
CA VAL A 466 28.61 -22.18 1.75
C VAL A 466 28.43 -23.70 1.78
N GLU A 467 27.65 -24.23 2.71
CA GLU A 467 27.38 -25.67 2.81
C GLU A 467 26.49 -26.19 1.67
N SER A 468 25.46 -25.44 1.26
CA SER A 468 24.62 -25.82 0.10
C SER A 468 25.43 -25.87 -1.20
N LEU A 469 26.35 -24.93 -1.40
CA LEU A 469 27.27 -24.93 -2.54
C LEU A 469 28.24 -26.13 -2.49
N ARG A 470 28.72 -26.52 -1.30
CA ARG A 470 29.60 -27.68 -1.10
C ARG A 470 28.88 -29.01 -1.35
N SER A 471 27.60 -29.10 -0.99
CA SER A 471 26.78 -30.32 -1.10
C SER A 471 26.07 -30.48 -2.44
N GLY A 472 26.03 -29.45 -3.29
CA GLY A 472 25.37 -29.49 -4.60
C GLY A 472 23.83 -29.41 -4.52
N ASP A 473 23.25 -29.05 -3.39
CA ASP A 473 21.79 -29.04 -3.19
C ASP A 473 21.15 -27.75 -3.73
N GLU A 474 20.65 -27.81 -4.97
CA GLU A 474 20.03 -26.67 -5.66
C GLU A 474 18.87 -26.03 -4.88
N ASN A 475 18.02 -26.84 -4.24
CA ASN A 475 16.86 -26.33 -3.49
C ASN A 475 17.30 -25.56 -2.23
N LYS A 476 18.33 -26.05 -1.52
CA LYS A 476 18.95 -25.31 -0.42
C LYS A 476 19.64 -24.03 -0.91
N MET A 477 20.39 -24.09 -2.02
CA MET A 477 21.02 -22.90 -2.62
C MET A 477 19.99 -21.82 -2.95
N VAL A 478 18.90 -22.17 -3.66
CA VAL A 478 17.84 -21.21 -4.01
C VAL A 478 17.18 -20.64 -2.75
N THR A 479 16.84 -21.47 -1.76
CA THR A 479 16.21 -21.05 -0.50
C THR A 479 17.09 -20.06 0.27
N VAL A 480 18.38 -20.36 0.44
CA VAL A 480 19.28 -19.51 1.22
C VAL A 480 19.69 -18.23 0.47
N LEU A 481 19.83 -18.27 -0.86
CA LEU A 481 20.05 -17.06 -1.67
C LEU A 481 18.86 -16.10 -1.59
N LYS A 482 17.62 -16.62 -1.56
CA LYS A 482 16.40 -15.82 -1.31
C LYS A 482 16.39 -15.22 0.10
N ALA A 483 16.76 -15.99 1.12
CA ALA A 483 16.90 -15.50 2.50
C ALA A 483 18.00 -14.44 2.67
N LEU A 484 19.14 -14.58 1.99
CA LEU A 484 20.19 -13.56 1.91
C LEU A 484 19.70 -12.31 1.17
N GLY A 485 18.88 -12.49 0.13
CA GLY A 485 18.20 -11.41 -0.58
C GLY A 485 17.28 -10.60 0.33
N ASN A 486 16.47 -11.28 1.15
CA ASN A 486 15.66 -10.65 2.20
C ASN A 486 16.53 -9.88 3.20
N ALA A 487 17.60 -10.49 3.71
CA ALA A 487 18.51 -9.89 4.68
C ALA A 487 19.17 -8.59 4.19
N GLY A 488 19.48 -8.51 2.89
CA GLY A 488 20.05 -7.32 2.27
C GLY A 488 21.32 -6.82 2.97
N HIS A 489 22.16 -7.73 3.47
CA HIS A 489 23.32 -7.41 4.30
C HIS A 489 24.59 -7.28 3.41
N PRO A 490 25.31 -6.13 3.39
CA PRO A 490 26.47 -5.95 2.52
C PRO A 490 27.57 -7.01 2.69
N GLY A 491 27.77 -7.50 3.92
CA GLY A 491 28.71 -8.59 4.20
C GLY A 491 28.45 -9.91 3.45
N SER A 492 27.24 -10.12 2.92
CA SER A 492 26.88 -11.30 2.14
C SER A 492 27.37 -11.27 0.69
N VAL A 493 27.75 -10.10 0.14
CA VAL A 493 28.12 -9.94 -1.28
C VAL A 493 29.25 -10.90 -1.69
N LYS A 494 30.30 -11.04 -0.88
CA LYS A 494 31.43 -11.95 -1.15
C LYS A 494 31.01 -13.42 -1.24
N THR A 495 29.96 -13.82 -0.52
CA THR A 495 29.41 -15.18 -0.57
C THR A 495 28.51 -15.34 -1.78
N ILE A 496 27.63 -14.37 -2.06
CA ILE A 496 26.76 -14.34 -3.25
C ILE A 496 27.58 -14.41 -4.55
N MET A 497 28.71 -13.70 -4.62
CA MET A 497 29.63 -13.75 -5.77
C MET A 497 30.16 -15.14 -6.10
N ARG A 498 30.19 -16.10 -5.14
CA ARG A 498 30.63 -17.48 -5.41
C ARG A 498 29.63 -18.27 -6.28
N PHE A 499 28.37 -17.84 -6.31
CA PHE A 499 27.31 -18.43 -7.13
C PHE A 499 27.17 -17.77 -8.51
N LEU A 500 28.00 -16.75 -8.81
CA LEU A 500 27.83 -15.91 -9.98
C LEU A 500 28.99 -16.11 -10.98
N PRO A 501 28.71 -16.45 -12.25
CA PRO A 501 29.75 -16.59 -13.26
C PRO A 501 30.51 -15.28 -13.45
N SER A 502 31.76 -15.39 -13.91
CA SER A 502 32.63 -14.25 -14.28
C SER A 502 33.03 -13.30 -13.14
N VAL A 503 32.50 -13.50 -11.92
CA VAL A 503 32.88 -12.79 -10.69
C VAL A 503 33.30 -13.73 -9.56
N ALA A 504 32.95 -15.02 -9.61
CA ALA A 504 33.47 -16.05 -8.72
C ALA A 504 34.98 -16.26 -8.92
N ALA A 505 35.74 -16.36 -7.82
CA ALA A 505 37.18 -16.70 -7.86
C ALA A 505 37.43 -18.16 -8.30
N SER A 506 36.44 -19.03 -8.08
CA SER A 506 36.43 -20.44 -8.52
C SER A 506 35.05 -20.70 -9.15
N PRO A 507 34.90 -20.54 -10.48
CA PRO A 507 33.60 -20.70 -11.12
C PRO A 507 33.10 -22.14 -11.02
N VAL A 508 31.84 -22.29 -10.62
CA VAL A 508 31.08 -23.55 -10.68
C VAL A 508 29.97 -23.35 -11.70
N GLU A 509 29.75 -24.32 -12.58
CA GLU A 509 28.61 -24.28 -13.50
C GLU A 509 27.33 -24.57 -12.70
N LEU A 510 26.42 -23.58 -12.64
CA LEU A 510 25.23 -23.62 -11.80
C LEU A 510 23.96 -23.41 -12.64
N PRO A 511 22.83 -24.04 -12.27
CA PRO A 511 21.57 -23.91 -12.99
C PRO A 511 21.05 -22.45 -13.05
N PRO A 512 20.31 -22.08 -14.11
CA PRO A 512 19.71 -20.75 -14.24
C PRO A 512 18.82 -20.32 -13.06
N SER A 513 18.19 -21.26 -12.35
CA SER A 513 17.42 -21.02 -11.13
C SER A 513 18.28 -20.47 -9.99
N VAL A 514 19.45 -21.10 -9.73
CA VAL A 514 20.44 -20.67 -8.74
C VAL A 514 21.05 -19.33 -9.14
N LEU A 515 21.41 -19.16 -10.41
CA LEU A 515 21.95 -17.89 -10.93
C LEU A 515 20.95 -16.73 -10.78
N SER A 516 19.67 -16.97 -11.10
CA SER A 516 18.61 -15.97 -10.94
C SER A 516 18.41 -15.59 -9.47
N ALA A 517 18.37 -16.57 -8.56
CA ALA A 517 18.29 -16.32 -7.12
C ALA A 517 19.52 -15.53 -6.61
N ALA A 518 20.72 -15.87 -7.07
CA ALA A 518 21.95 -15.18 -6.70
C ALA A 518 21.95 -13.71 -7.17
N VAL A 519 21.57 -13.43 -8.42
CA VAL A 519 21.47 -12.05 -8.93
C VAL A 519 20.38 -11.29 -8.18
N GLN A 520 19.18 -11.87 -8.01
CA GLN A 520 18.08 -11.20 -7.31
C GLN A 520 18.40 -10.92 -5.82
N SER A 521 19.28 -11.70 -5.19
CA SER A 521 19.71 -11.44 -3.80
C SER A 521 20.46 -10.11 -3.60
N LEU A 522 20.96 -9.50 -4.69
CA LEU A 522 21.66 -8.21 -4.64
C LEU A 522 20.71 -6.99 -4.53
N ARG A 523 19.40 -7.15 -4.74
CA ARG A 523 18.41 -6.06 -4.80
C ARG A 523 18.42 -5.15 -3.55
N LEU A 524 18.18 -5.72 -2.37
CA LEU A 524 18.13 -4.93 -1.14
C LEU A 524 19.52 -4.47 -0.69
N ILE A 525 20.58 -5.15 -1.16
CA ILE A 525 21.96 -4.69 -0.98
C ILE A 525 22.23 -3.44 -1.83
N ALA A 526 21.67 -3.34 -3.05
CA ALA A 526 21.85 -2.19 -3.95
C ALA A 526 21.44 -0.85 -3.33
N VAL A 527 20.52 -0.86 -2.35
CA VAL A 527 20.06 0.32 -1.61
C VAL A 527 21.05 0.72 -0.49
N ARG A 528 21.79 -0.26 0.09
CA ARG A 528 22.70 -0.07 1.23
C ARG A 528 24.17 0.09 0.84
N ASP A 529 24.61 -0.69 -0.14
CA ASP A 529 25.94 -0.64 -0.74
C ASP A 529 25.79 -0.65 -2.28
N PRO A 530 25.39 0.50 -2.87
CA PRO A 530 25.24 0.62 -4.31
C PRO A 530 26.56 0.45 -5.07
N HIS A 531 27.72 0.65 -4.41
CA HIS A 531 29.03 0.57 -5.05
C HIS A 531 29.41 -0.89 -5.32
N SER A 532 29.40 -1.76 -4.31
CA SER A 532 29.75 -3.17 -4.49
C SER A 532 28.81 -3.88 -5.46
N VAL A 533 27.50 -3.56 -5.43
CA VAL A 533 26.51 -4.18 -6.32
C VAL A 533 26.66 -3.71 -7.77
N ARG A 534 26.99 -2.44 -8.00
CA ARG A 534 27.20 -1.86 -9.34
C ARG A 534 28.32 -2.56 -10.10
N ASP A 535 29.43 -2.86 -9.44
CA ASP A 535 30.58 -3.52 -10.07
C ASP A 535 30.28 -4.99 -10.44
N VAL A 536 29.53 -5.70 -9.59
CA VAL A 536 29.09 -7.08 -9.87
C VAL A 536 28.08 -7.10 -11.02
N THR A 537 27.03 -6.28 -10.95
CA THR A 537 25.96 -6.25 -11.96
C THR A 537 26.42 -5.77 -13.33
N LEU A 538 27.35 -4.82 -13.40
CA LEU A 538 27.95 -4.37 -14.66
C LEU A 538 28.73 -5.51 -15.34
N LYS A 539 29.55 -6.26 -14.60
CA LYS A 539 30.30 -7.41 -15.15
C LYS A 539 29.37 -8.48 -15.71
N LEU A 540 28.34 -8.86 -14.95
CA LEU A 540 27.33 -9.82 -15.38
C LEU A 540 26.55 -9.36 -16.63
N PHE A 541 26.21 -8.08 -16.73
CA PHE A 541 25.50 -7.56 -17.91
C PHE A 541 26.37 -7.55 -19.17
N LEU A 542 27.66 -7.23 -19.05
CA LEU A 542 28.57 -7.12 -20.20
C LEU A 542 29.08 -8.47 -20.72
N ASP A 543 29.10 -9.51 -19.89
CA ASP A 543 29.51 -10.84 -20.32
C ASP A 543 28.47 -11.50 -21.24
N LYS A 544 28.87 -11.78 -22.49
CA LYS A 544 28.01 -12.38 -23.52
C LYS A 544 27.83 -13.88 -23.38
N THR A 545 28.60 -14.57 -22.53
CA THR A 545 28.46 -16.01 -22.24
C THR A 545 27.25 -16.30 -21.33
N ILE A 546 26.83 -15.31 -20.54
CA ILE A 546 25.75 -15.46 -19.56
C ILE A 546 24.37 -15.45 -20.28
N PRO A 547 23.41 -16.31 -19.87
CA PRO A 547 22.05 -16.32 -20.42
C PRO A 547 21.36 -14.94 -20.35
N ALA A 548 20.62 -14.59 -21.41
CA ALA A 548 20.07 -13.24 -21.57
C ALA A 548 19.15 -12.79 -20.43
N GLU A 549 18.42 -13.73 -19.84
CA GLU A 549 17.59 -13.57 -18.64
C GLU A 549 18.40 -13.03 -17.45
N ILE A 550 19.52 -13.68 -17.11
CA ILE A 550 20.39 -13.33 -15.99
C ILE A 550 21.10 -11.98 -16.23
N ARG A 551 21.55 -11.74 -17.48
CA ARG A 551 22.11 -10.44 -17.90
C ARG A 551 21.10 -9.30 -17.71
N MET A 552 19.81 -9.53 -18.02
CA MET A 552 18.77 -8.53 -17.82
C MET A 552 18.38 -8.32 -16.36
N LEU A 553 18.36 -9.36 -15.53
CA LEU A 553 18.20 -9.19 -14.07
C LEU A 553 19.33 -8.33 -13.49
N ALA A 554 20.58 -8.58 -13.89
CA ALA A 554 21.73 -7.77 -13.49
C ALA A 554 21.60 -6.31 -13.98
N PHE A 555 21.17 -6.09 -15.23
CA PHE A 555 20.90 -4.76 -15.78
C PHE A 555 19.84 -4.00 -14.98
N VAL A 556 18.74 -4.64 -14.57
CA VAL A 556 17.69 -3.96 -13.78
C VAL A 556 18.24 -3.54 -12.41
N ILE A 557 18.96 -4.43 -11.72
CA ILE A 557 19.55 -4.13 -10.40
C ILE A 557 20.64 -3.05 -10.52
N LEU A 558 21.41 -3.03 -11.63
CA LEU A 558 22.37 -1.96 -11.93
C LEU A 558 21.67 -0.58 -11.92
N PHE A 559 20.47 -0.47 -12.47
CA PHE A 559 19.67 0.77 -12.45
C PHE A 559 19.02 1.07 -11.09
N GLU A 560 18.74 0.04 -10.27
CA GLU A 560 18.37 0.25 -8.86
C GLU A 560 19.51 0.93 -8.06
N THR A 561 20.80 0.76 -8.44
CA THR A 561 21.94 1.51 -7.85
C THR A 561 22.02 3.00 -8.23
N LYS A 562 21.03 3.55 -8.96
CA LYS A 562 20.98 4.93 -9.48
C LYS A 562 22.28 5.34 -10.20
N PRO A 563 22.61 4.70 -11.35
CA PRO A 563 23.88 4.86 -12.05
C PRO A 563 24.07 6.28 -12.61
N SER A 564 25.33 6.73 -12.67
CA SER A 564 25.69 8.06 -13.21
C SER A 564 25.52 8.14 -14.74
N MET A 565 25.47 9.36 -15.28
CA MET A 565 25.40 9.62 -16.73
C MET A 565 26.52 8.91 -17.50
N ALA A 566 27.75 8.88 -16.98
CA ALA A 566 28.89 8.20 -17.60
C ALA A 566 28.66 6.68 -17.70
N LEU A 567 28.08 6.06 -16.68
CA LEU A 567 27.79 4.63 -16.68
C LEU A 567 26.60 4.28 -17.60
N VAL A 568 25.53 5.08 -17.59
CA VAL A 568 24.42 4.90 -18.53
C VAL A 568 24.88 5.11 -19.98
N SER A 569 25.74 6.09 -20.24
CA SER A 569 26.35 6.29 -21.56
C SER A 569 27.20 5.08 -21.99
N THR A 570 28.03 4.54 -21.09
CA THR A 570 28.82 3.33 -21.33
C THR A 570 27.93 2.14 -21.70
N VAL A 571 26.87 1.90 -20.93
CA VAL A 571 25.87 0.85 -21.19
C VAL A 571 25.14 1.08 -22.51
N THR A 572 24.82 2.34 -22.86
CA THR A 572 24.18 2.72 -24.13
C THR A 572 25.07 2.38 -25.33
N THR A 573 26.36 2.71 -25.27
CA THR A 573 27.33 2.35 -26.32
C THR A 573 27.45 0.83 -26.46
N ARG A 574 27.50 0.08 -25.36
CA ARG A 574 27.54 -1.40 -25.39
C ARG A 574 26.25 -2.01 -25.95
N LEU A 575 25.09 -1.39 -25.75
CA LEU A 575 23.83 -1.80 -26.39
C LEU A 575 23.79 -1.53 -27.89
N MET A 576 24.54 -0.55 -28.41
CA MET A 576 24.68 -0.33 -29.86
C MET A 576 25.51 -1.44 -30.54
N GLU A 577 26.46 -2.02 -29.81
CA GLU A 577 27.34 -3.15 -30.20
C GLU A 577 26.73 -4.54 -29.89
N GLU A 578 25.59 -4.60 -29.22
CA GLU A 578 24.92 -5.86 -28.92
C GLU A 578 24.21 -6.39 -30.17
N GLY A 579 24.26 -7.72 -30.36
CA GLY A 579 23.57 -8.43 -31.43
C GLY A 579 22.33 -9.19 -30.92
N ASN A 580 22.27 -9.50 -29.62
CA ASN A 580 21.17 -10.25 -29.05
C ASN A 580 19.92 -9.37 -28.83
N LEU A 581 18.91 -9.52 -29.70
CA LEU A 581 17.64 -8.80 -29.62
C LEU A 581 16.87 -9.07 -28.31
N ASN A 582 17.08 -10.21 -27.65
CA ASN A 582 16.49 -10.51 -26.34
C ASN A 582 17.17 -9.77 -25.17
N ILE A 583 18.31 -9.11 -25.40
CA ILE A 583 18.92 -8.12 -24.49
C ILE A 583 18.49 -6.70 -24.89
N ILE A 584 18.60 -6.37 -26.18
CA ILE A 584 18.38 -5.01 -26.69
C ILE A 584 16.93 -4.57 -26.50
N SER A 585 15.96 -5.41 -26.87
CA SER A 585 14.54 -5.08 -26.75
C SER A 585 14.11 -4.75 -25.31
N PRO A 586 14.40 -5.58 -24.27
CA PRO A 586 14.03 -5.26 -22.91
C PRO A 586 14.83 -4.06 -22.37
N ALA A 587 16.15 -4.01 -22.60
CA ALA A 587 16.99 -2.90 -22.14
C ALA A 587 16.51 -1.54 -22.71
N TYR A 588 16.26 -1.46 -24.01
CA TYR A 588 15.70 -0.25 -24.64
C TYR A 588 14.31 0.09 -24.10
N SER A 589 13.41 -0.90 -23.92
CA SER A 589 12.08 -0.64 -23.37
C SER A 589 12.10 -0.18 -21.90
N TYR A 590 13.07 -0.66 -21.11
CA TYR A 590 13.28 -0.23 -19.72
C TYR A 590 13.86 1.19 -19.65
N LEU A 591 14.89 1.49 -20.44
CA LEU A 591 15.43 2.85 -20.58
C LEU A 591 14.35 3.83 -21.05
N LYS A 592 13.52 3.43 -22.01
CA LYS A 592 12.37 4.22 -22.48
C LYS A 592 11.33 4.45 -21.39
N SER A 593 11.02 3.41 -20.61
CA SER A 593 10.09 3.48 -19.49
C SER A 593 10.60 4.41 -18.37
N LEU A 594 11.90 4.35 -18.04
CA LEU A 594 12.53 5.29 -17.12
C LEU A 594 12.56 6.72 -17.68
N ALA A 595 12.87 6.90 -18.97
CA ALA A 595 12.92 8.21 -19.64
C ALA A 595 11.57 8.96 -19.64
N THR A 596 10.46 8.27 -19.42
CA THR A 596 9.11 8.84 -19.30
C THR A 596 8.55 8.79 -17.87
N SER A 597 9.33 8.35 -16.88
CA SER A 597 8.89 8.19 -15.49
C SER A 597 8.62 9.54 -14.85
N THR A 598 7.47 9.65 -14.17
CA THR A 598 6.98 10.89 -13.52
C THR A 598 7.28 10.94 -12.02
N THR A 599 7.79 9.86 -11.44
CA THR A 599 7.96 9.74 -9.99
C THR A 599 9.29 10.36 -9.51
N PRO A 600 9.33 10.95 -8.29
CA PRO A 600 10.48 11.78 -7.86
C PRO A 600 11.81 11.02 -7.79
N GLU A 601 11.80 9.77 -7.34
CA GLU A 601 13.00 8.94 -7.19
C GLU A 601 13.70 8.65 -8.51
N ASN A 602 12.99 8.79 -9.63
CA ASN A 602 13.51 8.56 -10.97
C ASN A 602 13.86 9.85 -11.71
N HIS A 603 13.55 11.04 -11.22
CA HIS A 603 13.74 12.32 -11.94
C HIS A 603 15.11 12.44 -12.65
N PHE A 604 16.20 12.12 -11.95
CA PHE A 604 17.56 12.08 -12.54
C PHE A 604 17.72 11.01 -13.63
N LEU A 605 17.24 9.79 -13.39
CA LEU A 605 17.27 8.70 -14.37
C LEU A 605 16.38 9.00 -15.58
N SER A 606 15.25 9.71 -15.42
CA SER A 606 14.40 10.12 -16.53
C SER A 606 15.17 11.02 -17.49
N SER A 607 15.89 12.02 -16.98
CA SER A 607 16.74 12.90 -17.80
C SER A 607 17.87 12.14 -18.50
N VAL A 608 18.59 11.29 -17.77
CA VAL A 608 19.74 10.53 -18.28
C VAL A 608 19.31 9.47 -19.31
N CYS A 609 18.25 8.71 -19.03
CA CYS A 609 17.72 7.70 -19.94
C CYS A 609 17.08 8.32 -21.19
N ASN A 610 16.58 9.56 -21.13
CA ASN A 610 16.09 10.27 -22.32
C ASN A 610 17.17 10.42 -23.40
N VAL A 611 18.43 10.68 -22.98
CA VAL A 611 19.58 10.73 -23.89
C VAL A 611 19.88 9.34 -24.47
N ALA A 612 19.94 8.31 -23.63
CA ALA A 612 20.15 6.93 -24.06
C ALA A 612 19.10 6.45 -25.09
N VAL A 613 17.82 6.80 -24.86
CA VAL A 613 16.70 6.47 -25.73
C VAL A 613 16.77 7.20 -27.07
N LYS A 614 17.25 8.45 -27.10
CA LYS A 614 17.51 9.18 -28.36
C LYS A 614 18.63 8.56 -29.18
N ILE A 615 19.65 8.00 -28.53
CA ILE A 615 20.77 7.29 -29.20
C ILE A 615 20.33 5.92 -29.75
N LEU A 616 19.61 5.13 -28.94
CA LEU A 616 19.19 3.77 -29.31
C LEU A 616 17.94 3.74 -30.22
N GLY A 617 17.08 4.76 -30.13
CA GLY A 617 15.78 4.84 -30.79
C GLY A 617 15.80 4.66 -32.31
N PRO A 618 16.72 5.31 -33.06
CA PRO A 618 16.81 5.15 -34.51
C PRO A 618 17.04 3.71 -34.98
N LYS A 619 17.80 2.91 -34.21
CA LYS A 619 18.15 1.52 -34.54
C LYS A 619 17.17 0.50 -33.97
N PHE A 620 16.65 0.75 -32.76
CA PHE A 620 15.92 -0.26 -31.97
C PHE A 620 14.47 0.14 -31.60
N GLY A 621 14.04 1.34 -31.96
CA GLY A 621 12.72 1.89 -31.62
C GLY A 621 11.52 1.10 -32.15
N ARG A 622 11.70 0.29 -33.20
CA ARG A 622 10.66 -0.46 -33.91
C ARG A 622 10.61 -1.97 -33.57
N LEU A 623 11.34 -2.44 -32.55
CA LEU A 623 11.35 -3.86 -32.16
C LEU A 623 9.99 -4.35 -31.63
N SER A 624 9.45 -5.42 -32.21
CA SER A 624 8.10 -5.93 -31.91
C SER A 624 7.93 -6.54 -30.50
N TYR A 625 6.68 -6.85 -30.13
CA TYR A 625 6.31 -7.47 -28.85
C TYR A 625 6.72 -8.96 -28.72
N ARG A 626 7.25 -9.57 -29.79
CA ARG A 626 7.71 -10.98 -29.78
C ARG A 626 9.06 -11.18 -29.07
N TYR A 627 9.80 -10.10 -28.83
CA TYR A 627 11.02 -10.10 -28.02
C TYR A 627 10.70 -9.79 -26.56
N SER A 628 11.69 -9.96 -25.67
CA SER A 628 11.56 -9.54 -24.27
C SER A 628 11.23 -8.03 -24.18
N LYS A 629 10.40 -7.64 -23.20
CA LYS A 629 9.96 -6.25 -22.98
C LYS A 629 9.86 -5.95 -21.49
N VAL A 630 10.04 -4.67 -21.15
CA VAL A 630 9.67 -4.12 -19.84
C VAL A 630 8.74 -2.93 -20.08
N VAL A 631 7.68 -2.87 -19.29
CA VAL A 631 6.69 -1.78 -19.29
C VAL A 631 6.61 -1.22 -17.88
N ARG A 632 6.73 0.11 -17.73
CA ARG A 632 6.40 0.81 -16.49
C ARG A 632 5.19 1.70 -16.73
N LEU A 633 4.25 1.67 -15.78
CA LEU A 633 3.16 2.63 -15.66
C LEU A 633 3.34 3.31 -14.31
N ASP A 634 3.50 4.63 -14.32
CA ASP A 634 3.57 5.40 -13.07
C ASP A 634 2.79 6.71 -13.15
N TRP A 635 2.45 7.21 -11.97
CA TRP A 635 1.94 8.56 -11.75
C TRP A 635 2.39 9.03 -10.38
N PHE A 636 2.58 10.34 -10.25
CA PHE A 636 2.82 11.02 -8.98
C PHE A 636 2.06 12.34 -8.97
N ASN A 637 1.39 12.65 -7.86
CA ASN A 637 0.75 13.94 -7.65
C ASN A 637 1.55 14.76 -6.64
N ASP A 638 2.03 15.92 -7.09
CA ASP A 638 2.88 16.80 -6.28
C ASP A 638 2.16 17.51 -5.13
N ASP A 639 0.83 17.62 -5.13
CA ASP A 639 0.07 18.26 -4.05
C ASP A 639 -0.28 17.28 -2.91
N PHE A 640 -0.52 16.01 -3.25
CA PHE A 640 -0.73 14.94 -2.25
C PHE A 640 0.58 14.27 -1.79
N LEU A 641 1.71 14.49 -2.47
CA LEU A 641 2.97 13.72 -2.31
C LEU A 641 2.75 12.20 -2.35
N ILE A 642 1.81 11.77 -3.19
CA ILE A 642 1.42 10.37 -3.36
C ILE A 642 1.58 9.97 -4.83
N GLY A 643 2.05 8.75 -5.06
CA GLY A 643 2.07 8.14 -6.38
C GLY A 643 2.13 6.63 -6.32
N THR A 644 1.96 6.00 -7.49
CA THR A 644 2.20 4.57 -7.66
C THR A 644 3.04 4.32 -8.89
N ALA A 645 3.88 3.29 -8.85
CA ALA A 645 4.54 2.76 -10.04
C ALA A 645 4.36 1.25 -10.11
N THR A 646 3.94 0.75 -11.27
CA THR A 646 3.84 -0.68 -11.58
C THR A 646 4.75 -1.00 -12.76
N GLU A 647 5.63 -1.97 -12.57
CA GLU A 647 6.60 -2.46 -13.54
C GLU A 647 6.25 -3.91 -13.93
N MET A 648 6.19 -4.20 -15.22
CA MET A 648 5.95 -5.52 -15.76
C MET A 648 7.11 -5.92 -16.69
N PHE A 649 7.80 -6.99 -16.33
CA PHE A 649 8.88 -7.60 -17.08
C PHE A 649 8.36 -8.85 -17.79
N MET A 650 8.62 -8.98 -19.08
CA MET A 650 8.36 -10.18 -19.88
C MET A 650 9.68 -10.61 -20.52
N LEU A 651 10.34 -11.62 -19.94
CA LEU A 651 11.64 -12.12 -20.41
C LEU A 651 11.47 -13.41 -21.22
N ARG A 652 12.22 -13.53 -22.32
CA ARG A 652 12.15 -14.63 -23.30
C ARG A 652 13.56 -15.09 -23.67
N ARG A 653 13.77 -16.42 -23.77
CA ARG A 653 15.01 -17.00 -24.32
C ARG A 653 15.10 -16.94 -25.85
N ALA A 654 13.96 -17.02 -26.53
CA ALA A 654 13.84 -17.02 -28.00
C ALA A 654 12.58 -16.23 -28.42
N ALA A 655 12.38 -16.02 -29.73
CA ALA A 655 11.24 -15.28 -30.29
C ALA A 655 9.90 -16.07 -30.26
N ASN A 656 9.64 -16.77 -29.16
CA ASN A 656 8.45 -17.60 -28.93
C ASN A 656 7.33 -16.77 -28.31
N VAL A 657 6.07 -17.19 -28.48
CA VAL A 657 4.87 -16.48 -27.99
C VAL A 657 4.78 -16.47 -26.45
N PHE A 658 5.20 -17.53 -25.78
CA PHE A 658 5.23 -17.63 -24.31
C PHE A 658 6.53 -17.08 -23.70
N PRO A 659 6.45 -16.25 -22.64
CA PRO A 659 7.63 -15.78 -21.91
C PRO A 659 8.18 -16.85 -20.98
N THR A 660 9.50 -16.82 -20.77
CA THR A 660 10.21 -17.71 -19.84
C THR A 660 10.08 -17.23 -18.41
N GLU A 661 10.01 -15.91 -18.19
CA GLU A 661 9.76 -15.29 -16.89
C GLU A 661 8.85 -14.06 -17.05
N ILE A 662 7.86 -13.94 -16.17
CA ILE A 662 7.03 -12.74 -15.99
C ILE A 662 7.26 -12.25 -14.57
N ILE A 663 7.54 -10.96 -14.40
CA ILE A 663 7.60 -10.30 -13.09
C ILE A 663 6.68 -9.09 -13.12
N MET A 664 5.82 -8.95 -12.13
CA MET A 664 5.01 -7.76 -11.89
C MET A 664 5.37 -7.20 -10.51
N LYS A 665 5.83 -5.93 -10.47
CA LYS A 665 6.31 -5.24 -9.26
C LYS A 665 5.54 -3.94 -9.09
N SER A 666 4.99 -3.69 -7.90
CA SER A 666 4.27 -2.45 -7.59
C SER A 666 4.94 -1.67 -6.45
N LYS A 667 4.91 -0.34 -6.53
CA LYS A 667 5.45 0.60 -5.53
C LYS A 667 4.39 1.65 -5.17
N PHE A 668 4.33 2.02 -3.90
CA PHE A 668 3.53 3.13 -3.38
C PHE A 668 4.48 4.19 -2.80
N LEU A 669 4.39 5.41 -3.32
CA LEU A 669 5.13 6.57 -2.85
C LEU A 669 4.20 7.40 -1.96
N PHE A 670 4.64 7.73 -0.75
CA PHE A 670 3.88 8.54 0.21
C PHE A 670 4.81 9.18 1.25
N ILE A 671 4.59 10.45 1.60
CA ILE A 671 5.25 11.12 2.76
C ILE A 671 6.77 10.90 2.77
N GLY A 672 7.44 11.27 1.67
CA GLY A 672 8.90 11.14 1.55
C GLY A 672 9.43 9.70 1.61
N ARG A 673 8.59 8.67 1.41
CA ARG A 673 8.98 7.25 1.45
C ARG A 673 8.39 6.44 0.30
N ILE A 674 9.04 5.31 0.01
CA ILE A 674 8.64 4.33 -0.99
C ILE A 674 8.47 2.98 -0.30
N LEU A 675 7.27 2.41 -0.42
CA LEU A 675 6.97 1.04 -0.02
C LEU A 675 6.77 0.20 -1.28
N GLU A 676 7.57 -0.85 -1.47
CA GLU A 676 7.25 -1.86 -2.47
C GLU A 676 6.00 -2.61 -1.99
N LEU A 677 4.95 -2.70 -2.80
CA LEU A 677 3.70 -3.37 -2.41
C LEU A 677 3.83 -4.88 -2.67
N LEU A 678 2.95 -5.43 -3.50
CA LEU A 678 3.03 -6.80 -3.98
C LEU A 678 3.98 -6.88 -5.18
N GLU A 679 4.86 -7.87 -5.14
CA GLU A 679 5.58 -8.37 -6.30
C GLU A 679 5.18 -9.83 -6.54
N LEU A 680 4.93 -10.19 -7.79
CA LEU A 680 4.66 -11.55 -8.24
C LEU A 680 5.62 -11.89 -9.37
N GLY A 681 6.30 -13.03 -9.26
CA GLY A 681 7.15 -13.57 -10.32
C GLY A 681 6.77 -14.99 -10.67
N VAL A 682 6.78 -15.32 -11.96
CA VAL A 682 6.47 -16.64 -12.49
C VAL A 682 7.49 -17.01 -13.57
N ARG A 683 8.20 -18.11 -13.38
CA ARG A 683 9.18 -18.72 -14.29
C ARG A 683 8.61 -20.02 -14.85
N ALA A 684 8.56 -20.16 -16.17
CA ALA A 684 7.92 -21.27 -16.88
C ALA A 684 8.91 -22.09 -17.72
N GLU A 685 10.06 -22.46 -17.13
CA GLU A 685 11.16 -23.07 -17.87
C GLU A 685 10.83 -24.47 -18.42
N GLY A 686 10.31 -25.39 -17.59
CA GLY A 686 9.98 -26.75 -18.03
C GLY A 686 8.79 -26.81 -19.00
N ILE A 687 7.82 -25.88 -18.89
CA ILE A 687 6.72 -25.78 -19.87
C ILE A 687 7.27 -25.47 -21.27
N MET A 688 8.29 -24.62 -21.37
CA MET A 688 8.91 -24.25 -22.65
C MET A 688 9.73 -25.38 -23.29
N GLU A 689 10.16 -26.39 -22.53
CA GLU A 689 10.78 -27.60 -23.08
C GLU A 689 9.72 -28.49 -23.77
N VAL A 690 8.54 -28.66 -23.15
CA VAL A 690 7.42 -29.48 -23.71
C VAL A 690 6.75 -28.81 -24.91
N ILE A 691 6.53 -27.49 -24.89
CA ILE A 691 5.95 -26.77 -26.04
C ILE A 691 6.90 -26.83 -27.25
N ARG A 692 8.21 -27.00 -27.05
CA ARG A 692 9.19 -27.04 -28.15
C ARG A 692 9.10 -28.28 -29.02
N SER A 693 8.61 -29.41 -28.48
CA SER A 693 8.36 -30.63 -29.27
C SER A 693 7.11 -30.55 -30.15
N ASP A 694 6.25 -29.56 -29.94
CA ASP A 694 4.95 -29.41 -30.63
C ASP A 694 4.86 -28.04 -31.30
N ALA A 695 5.74 -27.81 -32.29
CA ALA A 695 6.09 -26.49 -32.84
C ALA A 695 4.98 -25.73 -33.59
N HIS A 696 3.74 -26.22 -33.56
CA HIS A 696 2.56 -25.64 -34.21
C HIS A 696 1.34 -25.44 -33.28
N ALA A 697 1.49 -25.66 -31.97
CA ALA A 697 0.41 -25.46 -31.00
C ALA A 697 0.19 -23.97 -30.65
N ASP A 698 -0.64 -23.27 -31.44
CA ASP A 698 -1.15 -21.94 -31.09
C ASP A 698 -2.36 -22.05 -30.13
N PHE A 699 -2.14 -21.70 -28.86
CA PHE A 699 -3.12 -21.88 -27.78
C PHE A 699 -4.17 -20.75 -27.75
N GLY A 700 -5.42 -21.09 -28.07
CA GLY A 700 -6.60 -20.27 -27.77
C GLY A 700 -7.22 -20.62 -26.41
N PHE A 701 -7.86 -19.64 -25.75
CA PHE A 701 -8.53 -19.82 -24.45
C PHE A 701 -9.60 -20.93 -24.41
N ASN A 702 -10.15 -21.31 -25.57
CA ASN A 702 -11.23 -22.31 -25.68
C ASN A 702 -10.71 -23.75 -25.84
N ASP A 703 -9.41 -23.96 -26.02
CA ASP A 703 -8.88 -25.25 -26.49
C ASP A 703 -8.32 -26.11 -25.35
N PHE A 704 -9.17 -26.34 -24.33
CA PHE A 704 -8.85 -27.12 -23.12
C PHE A 704 -8.34 -28.54 -23.42
N LYS A 705 -8.77 -29.11 -24.55
CA LYS A 705 -8.34 -30.44 -25.01
C LYS A 705 -6.91 -30.42 -25.56
N SER A 706 -6.50 -29.35 -26.24
CA SER A 706 -5.13 -29.15 -26.70
C SER A 706 -4.18 -28.87 -25.53
N VAL A 707 -4.62 -28.09 -24.53
CA VAL A 707 -3.90 -27.95 -23.24
C VAL A 707 -3.74 -29.32 -22.56
N PHE A 708 -4.80 -30.15 -22.50
CA PHE A 708 -4.73 -31.48 -21.89
C PHE A 708 -3.82 -32.45 -22.67
N ASN A 709 -3.77 -32.38 -24.00
CA ASN A 709 -2.85 -33.18 -24.81
C ASN A 709 -1.39 -32.77 -24.57
N VAL A 710 -1.11 -31.47 -24.48
CA VAL A 710 0.23 -30.96 -24.10
C VAL A 710 0.59 -31.37 -22.66
N LEU A 711 -0.41 -31.44 -21.75
CA LEU A 711 -0.20 -31.95 -20.40
C LEU A 711 0.17 -33.45 -20.35
N LYS A 712 -0.30 -34.27 -21.31
CA LYS A 712 0.15 -35.68 -21.42
C LYS A 712 1.62 -35.78 -21.83
N ASN A 713 2.10 -34.85 -22.67
CA ASN A 713 3.51 -34.83 -23.10
C ASN A 713 4.50 -34.46 -21.97
N LEU A 714 4.03 -34.06 -20.77
CA LEU A 714 4.91 -33.87 -19.59
C LEU A 714 5.58 -35.16 -19.10
N GLU A 715 5.10 -36.35 -19.49
CA GLU A 715 5.76 -37.62 -19.13
C GLU A 715 7.24 -37.67 -19.55
N ASN A 716 7.62 -36.89 -20.57
CA ASN A 716 8.99 -36.81 -21.10
C ASN A 716 9.93 -35.86 -20.33
N LEU A 717 9.45 -35.07 -19.36
CA LEU A 717 10.31 -34.16 -18.60
C LEU A 717 11.12 -34.89 -17.51
N PRO A 718 12.34 -34.42 -17.18
CA PRO A 718 13.08 -34.86 -15.99
C PRO A 718 12.28 -34.58 -14.70
N THR A 719 12.25 -35.53 -13.76
CA THR A 719 11.47 -35.40 -12.52
C THR A 719 12.03 -34.31 -11.58
N ASP A 720 13.35 -34.12 -11.59
CA ASP A 720 14.06 -33.25 -10.65
C ASP A 720 13.98 -31.75 -10.99
N LYS A 721 13.51 -31.39 -12.20
CA LYS A 721 13.40 -30.00 -12.64
C LYS A 721 11.99 -29.42 -12.38
N PRO A 722 11.88 -28.19 -11.85
CA PRO A 722 10.59 -27.52 -11.72
C PRO A 722 10.01 -27.14 -13.09
N VAL A 723 8.73 -27.45 -13.30
CA VAL A 723 7.97 -27.12 -14.50
C VAL A 723 7.61 -25.63 -14.49
N LEU A 724 7.18 -25.15 -13.32
CA LEU A 724 6.89 -23.75 -13.02
C LEU A 724 7.49 -23.39 -11.65
N THR A 725 8.12 -22.23 -11.53
CA THR A 725 8.45 -21.62 -10.23
C THR A 725 7.64 -20.33 -10.10
N ALA A 726 6.94 -20.16 -8.98
CA ALA A 726 6.25 -18.92 -8.65
C ALA A 726 6.79 -18.35 -7.33
N TYR A 727 6.86 -17.03 -7.19
CA TYR A 727 7.21 -16.38 -5.93
C TYR A 727 6.36 -15.12 -5.69
N SER A 728 6.23 -14.75 -4.42
CA SER A 728 5.61 -13.50 -4.01
C SER A 728 6.48 -12.75 -3.01
N ARG A 729 6.60 -11.43 -3.21
CA ARG A 729 7.24 -10.50 -2.28
C ARG A 729 6.24 -9.46 -1.81
N LEU A 730 6.38 -9.05 -0.56
CA LEU A 730 5.60 -7.99 0.08
C LEU A 730 6.58 -7.06 0.78
N SER A 731 6.47 -5.74 0.60
CA SER A 731 7.40 -4.79 1.25
C SER A 731 8.87 -5.02 0.86
N GLY A 732 9.10 -5.51 -0.37
CA GLY A 732 10.41 -5.89 -0.92
C GLY A 732 10.96 -7.24 -0.41
N GLN A 733 10.30 -7.86 0.57
CA GLN A 733 10.71 -9.12 1.19
C GLN A 733 9.97 -10.32 0.57
N GLU A 734 10.70 -11.35 0.18
CA GLU A 734 10.10 -12.60 -0.29
C GLU A 734 9.53 -13.39 0.89
N TRP A 735 8.23 -13.64 0.90
CA TRP A 735 7.54 -14.36 1.98
C TRP A 735 7.11 -15.77 1.59
N PHE A 736 7.05 -16.05 0.28
CA PHE A 736 6.63 -17.34 -0.27
C PHE A 736 7.22 -17.56 -1.67
N PHE A 737 7.65 -18.80 -1.94
CA PHE A 737 7.86 -19.31 -3.28
C PHE A 737 7.44 -20.78 -3.37
N LEU A 738 7.16 -21.24 -4.58
CA LEU A 738 6.71 -22.59 -4.88
C LEU A 738 7.38 -23.09 -6.17
N ASN A 739 7.96 -24.29 -6.09
CA ASN A 739 8.35 -25.08 -7.24
C ASN A 739 7.25 -26.11 -7.55
N ILE A 740 6.64 -26.01 -8.73
CA ILE A 740 5.68 -26.98 -9.24
C ILE A 740 6.44 -27.98 -10.11
N ASN A 741 6.69 -29.16 -9.56
CA ASN A 741 7.41 -30.24 -10.24
C ASN A 741 6.44 -31.17 -10.99
N LYS A 742 6.99 -31.98 -11.90
CA LYS A 742 6.28 -32.99 -12.68
C LYS A 742 5.36 -33.87 -11.81
N ASP A 743 5.87 -34.38 -10.68
CA ASP A 743 5.12 -35.26 -9.79
C ASP A 743 3.89 -34.61 -9.15
N LEU A 744 3.95 -33.31 -8.85
CA LEU A 744 2.79 -32.58 -8.31
C LEU A 744 1.70 -32.46 -9.38
N ILE A 745 2.09 -32.16 -10.62
CA ILE A 745 1.18 -32.09 -11.77
C ILE A 745 0.58 -33.49 -12.05
N LEU A 746 1.39 -34.55 -12.08
CA LEU A 746 0.91 -35.92 -12.30
C LEU A 746 -0.02 -36.39 -11.17
N LYS A 747 0.25 -36.04 -9.91
CA LYS A 747 -0.68 -36.31 -8.78
C LYS A 747 -2.01 -35.60 -8.96
N VAL A 748 -2.00 -34.34 -9.39
CA VAL A 748 -3.23 -33.57 -9.65
C VAL A 748 -4.00 -34.12 -10.87
N ILE A 749 -3.31 -34.47 -11.95
CA ILE A 749 -3.92 -35.10 -13.14
C ILE A 749 -4.56 -36.43 -12.75
N LYS A 750 -3.83 -37.33 -12.09
CA LYS A 750 -4.37 -38.62 -11.62
C LYS A 750 -5.53 -38.46 -10.66
N ALA A 751 -5.53 -37.45 -9.79
CA ALA A 751 -6.67 -37.17 -8.91
C ALA A 751 -7.92 -36.68 -9.65
N LEU A 752 -7.74 -36.01 -10.80
CA LEU A 752 -8.79 -35.47 -11.68
C LEU A 752 -9.23 -36.42 -12.82
N GLU A 753 -8.55 -37.56 -13.00
CA GLU A 753 -8.88 -38.49 -14.08
C GLU A 753 -10.29 -39.09 -13.92
N PRO A 754 -11.05 -39.29 -15.01
CA PRO A 754 -12.36 -39.96 -14.95
C PRO A 754 -12.30 -41.38 -14.38
N SER A 755 -11.15 -42.05 -14.49
CA SER A 755 -10.86 -43.38 -13.93
C SER A 755 -10.54 -43.37 -12.43
N ALA A 756 -10.31 -42.21 -11.83
CA ALA A 756 -9.95 -42.11 -10.42
C ALA A 756 -11.12 -42.51 -9.52
N GLY A 757 -10.86 -43.48 -8.62
CA GLY A 757 -11.83 -44.02 -7.67
C GLY A 757 -11.64 -43.51 -6.25
N LYS A 758 -12.12 -44.31 -5.28
CA LYS A 758 -12.19 -43.98 -3.85
C LYS A 758 -10.85 -43.62 -3.19
N GLU A 759 -9.72 -44.02 -3.77
CA GLU A 759 -8.37 -43.71 -3.27
C GLU A 759 -7.87 -42.32 -3.69
N SER A 760 -8.64 -41.56 -4.49
CA SER A 760 -8.30 -40.19 -4.88
C SER A 760 -8.63 -39.19 -3.76
N PRO A 761 -7.72 -38.26 -3.39
CA PRO A 761 -8.02 -37.16 -2.47
C PRO A 761 -9.18 -36.25 -2.95
N LEU A 762 -9.47 -36.25 -4.25
CA LEU A 762 -10.62 -35.53 -4.82
C LEU A 762 -11.94 -36.27 -4.54
N TRP A 763 -11.92 -37.60 -4.44
CA TRP A 763 -13.08 -38.38 -4.02
C TRP A 763 -13.48 -38.02 -2.58
N ASP A 764 -12.52 -37.93 -1.65
CA ASP A 764 -12.78 -37.51 -0.26
C ASP A 764 -13.32 -36.07 -0.16
N LEU A 765 -12.90 -35.18 -1.06
CA LEU A 765 -13.44 -33.82 -1.13
C LEU A 765 -14.90 -33.82 -1.59
N ILE A 766 -15.22 -34.61 -2.62
CA ILE A 766 -16.57 -34.73 -3.18
C ILE A 766 -17.49 -35.49 -2.22
N HIS A 767 -17.01 -36.52 -1.52
CA HIS A 767 -17.76 -37.24 -0.50
C HIS A 767 -18.21 -36.32 0.64
N ARG A 768 -17.29 -35.50 1.17
CA ARG A 768 -17.63 -34.47 2.17
C ARG A 768 -18.64 -33.44 1.65
N LEU A 769 -18.58 -33.10 0.36
CA LEU A 769 -19.56 -32.22 -0.28
C LEU A 769 -20.95 -32.88 -0.38
N LEU A 770 -21.03 -34.21 -0.60
CA LEU A 770 -22.28 -34.98 -0.61
C LEU A 770 -22.90 -35.10 0.79
N GLU A 771 -22.09 -35.35 1.81
CA GLU A 771 -22.51 -35.44 3.22
C GLU A 771 -23.01 -34.08 3.73
N GLY A 772 -22.39 -32.99 3.27
CA GLY A 772 -22.69 -31.61 3.64
C GLY A 772 -21.45 -30.98 4.26
N TRP A 773 -20.81 -30.10 3.52
CA TRP A 773 -19.58 -29.42 3.93
C TRP A 773 -19.91 -28.06 4.55
N SER A 774 -19.45 -27.84 5.79
CA SER A 774 -19.45 -26.52 6.43
C SER A 774 -18.02 -26.16 6.83
N TRP A 775 -17.59 -24.95 6.47
CA TRP A 775 -16.28 -24.43 6.80
C TRP A 775 -16.37 -22.94 7.10
N HIS A 776 -15.76 -22.51 8.20
CA HIS A 776 -15.67 -21.10 8.58
C HIS A 776 -14.27 -20.78 9.08
N ARG A 777 -13.75 -19.62 8.67
CA ARG A 777 -12.49 -19.06 9.17
C ARG A 777 -12.63 -17.55 9.33
N VAL A 778 -12.33 -17.08 10.52
CA VAL A 778 -12.05 -15.66 10.79
C VAL A 778 -10.55 -15.49 10.97
N LYS A 779 -10.03 -14.34 10.56
CA LYS A 779 -8.64 -13.93 10.78
C LYS A 779 -8.55 -12.44 11.11
N PRO A 780 -8.34 -12.06 12.39
CA PRO A 780 -7.86 -10.73 12.74
C PRO A 780 -6.39 -10.58 12.34
N PHE A 781 -5.99 -9.40 11.86
CA PHE A 781 -4.62 -9.12 11.45
C PHE A 781 -4.31 -7.63 11.49
N LEU A 782 -3.32 -7.23 12.30
CA LEU A 782 -2.72 -5.90 12.26
C LEU A 782 -1.78 -5.83 11.06
N THR A 783 -2.16 -5.12 9.98
CA THR A 783 -1.35 -5.11 8.75
C THR A 783 -0.11 -4.23 8.87
N PHE A 784 -0.23 -3.10 9.59
CA PHE A 784 0.92 -2.29 10.00
C PHE A 784 0.61 -1.44 11.23
N GLU A 785 1.63 -1.29 12.06
CA GLU A 785 1.80 -0.24 13.08
C GLU A 785 3.03 0.55 12.66
N ALA A 786 2.89 1.84 12.39
CA ALA A 786 3.99 2.73 12.02
C ALA A 786 3.97 3.95 12.94
N ARG A 787 5.09 4.24 13.62
CA ARG A 787 5.15 5.30 14.63
C ARG A 787 6.39 6.16 14.44
N TYR A 788 6.23 7.44 14.72
CA TYR A 788 7.30 8.42 14.85
C TYR A 788 7.13 9.12 16.20
N PHE A 789 8.21 9.15 16.97
CA PHE A 789 8.27 9.85 18.24
C PHE A 789 9.27 11.00 18.16
N GLN A 790 8.96 12.13 18.79
CA GLN A 790 9.87 13.26 18.97
C GLN A 790 9.75 13.77 20.41
N ALA A 791 10.88 14.10 21.03
CA ALA A 791 10.89 14.75 22.34
C ALA A 791 10.37 16.20 22.23
N THR A 792 9.48 16.60 23.14
CA THR A 792 9.08 18.00 23.32
C THR A 792 9.89 18.68 24.42
N SER A 793 9.92 20.01 24.38
CA SER A 793 10.51 20.89 25.40
C SER A 793 9.91 20.73 26.80
N LEU A 794 8.71 20.17 26.92
CA LEU A 794 8.06 19.81 28.19
C LEU A 794 8.57 18.50 28.80
N GLY A 795 9.38 17.71 28.07
CA GLY A 795 9.76 16.37 28.50
C GLY A 795 8.67 15.31 28.24
N LEU A 796 7.74 15.58 27.33
CA LEU A 796 6.70 14.63 26.90
C LEU A 796 7.01 14.10 25.47
N PRO A 797 6.71 12.82 25.17
CA PRO A 797 6.84 12.28 23.83
C PRO A 797 5.66 12.72 22.96
N LEU A 798 5.95 13.47 21.90
CA LEU A 798 5.02 13.62 20.79
C LEU A 798 5.06 12.36 19.93
N GLU A 799 3.90 11.83 19.57
CA GLU A 799 3.72 10.66 18.70
C GLU A 799 2.90 11.05 17.46
N ILE A 800 3.43 10.74 16.27
CA ILE A 800 2.67 10.59 15.02
C ILE A 800 2.61 9.10 14.74
N SER A 801 1.42 8.50 14.67
CA SER A 801 1.32 7.07 14.38
C SER A 801 0.12 6.67 13.55
N LYS A 802 0.27 5.54 12.86
CA LYS A 802 -0.69 4.97 11.92
C LYS A 802 -0.88 3.51 12.25
N TYR A 803 -2.14 3.12 12.41
CA TYR A 803 -2.55 1.75 12.67
C TYR A 803 -3.55 1.33 11.61
N TYR A 804 -3.33 0.18 11.00
CA TYR A 804 -4.29 -0.42 10.07
C TYR A 804 -4.50 -1.88 10.45
N GLN A 805 -5.73 -2.21 10.79
CA GLN A 805 -6.17 -3.54 11.16
C GLN A 805 -7.18 -4.04 10.12
N SER A 806 -7.17 -5.35 9.86
CA SER A 806 -8.24 -6.03 9.14
C SER A 806 -8.77 -7.21 9.95
N VAL A 807 -10.08 -7.42 9.91
CA VAL A 807 -10.73 -8.68 10.30
C VAL A 807 -11.40 -9.23 9.05
N SER A 808 -10.92 -10.37 8.57
CA SER A 808 -11.47 -11.06 7.40
C SER A 808 -12.20 -12.31 7.86
N ALA A 809 -13.36 -12.62 7.26
CA ALA A 809 -14.10 -13.84 7.53
C ALA A 809 -14.61 -14.47 6.24
N VAL A 810 -14.56 -15.79 6.18
CA VAL A 810 -15.15 -16.61 5.14
C VAL A 810 -15.92 -17.73 5.80
N THR A 811 -17.20 -17.85 5.46
CA THR A 811 -18.10 -18.91 5.90
C THR A 811 -18.71 -19.53 4.65
N VAL A 812 -18.61 -20.85 4.51
CA VAL A 812 -19.12 -21.62 3.36
C VAL A 812 -19.89 -22.81 3.91
N ASN A 813 -21.17 -22.89 3.56
CA ASN A 813 -21.96 -24.10 3.63
C ASN A 813 -22.24 -24.56 2.20
N ALA A 814 -22.03 -25.84 1.92
CA ALA A 814 -22.25 -26.41 0.59
C ALA A 814 -22.65 -27.88 0.69
N LYS A 815 -23.72 -28.25 -0.02
CA LYS A 815 -24.19 -29.63 -0.12
C LYS A 815 -24.49 -29.99 -1.56
N ALA A 816 -23.85 -31.04 -2.05
CA ALA A 816 -24.09 -31.61 -3.36
C ALA A 816 -25.02 -32.83 -3.28
N VAL A 817 -25.80 -33.04 -4.34
CA VAL A 817 -26.58 -34.24 -4.61
C VAL A 817 -26.32 -34.63 -6.06
N VAL A 818 -25.88 -35.87 -6.29
CA VAL A 818 -25.51 -36.38 -7.62
C VAL A 818 -26.48 -37.50 -8.00
N ASN A 819 -27.11 -37.37 -9.18
CA ASN A 819 -28.09 -38.31 -9.69
C ASN A 819 -27.66 -38.86 -11.07
N PRO A 820 -27.50 -40.19 -11.23
CA PRO A 820 -27.53 -41.23 -10.20
C PRO A 820 -26.38 -41.09 -9.19
N PRO A 821 -26.51 -41.67 -7.96
CA PRO A 821 -25.47 -41.62 -6.93
C PRO A 821 -24.14 -42.21 -7.39
N LEU A 822 -23.05 -41.61 -6.91
CA LEU A 822 -21.67 -42.05 -7.16
C LEU A 822 -21.39 -43.39 -6.48
N THR A 823 -20.85 -44.36 -7.23
CA THR A 823 -20.53 -45.71 -6.70
C THR A 823 -19.03 -46.00 -6.62
N GLU A 824 -18.27 -45.72 -7.69
CA GLU A 824 -16.88 -46.20 -7.83
C GLU A 824 -15.89 -45.22 -8.46
N THR A 825 -16.27 -44.40 -9.44
CA THR A 825 -15.33 -43.57 -10.22
C THR A 825 -15.82 -42.14 -10.48
N LEU A 826 -14.90 -41.18 -10.51
CA LEU A 826 -15.20 -39.77 -10.74
C LEU A 826 -15.80 -39.47 -12.12
N GLY A 827 -15.51 -40.32 -13.12
CA GLY A 827 -16.06 -40.19 -14.48
C GLY A 827 -17.58 -40.26 -14.54
N GLN A 828 -18.25 -40.85 -13.55
CA GLN A 828 -19.71 -40.86 -13.44
C GLN A 828 -20.30 -39.43 -13.38
N LEU A 829 -19.59 -38.46 -12.79
CA LEU A 829 -19.98 -37.04 -12.73
C LEU A 829 -20.18 -36.41 -14.11
N LEU A 830 -19.42 -36.85 -15.13
CA LEU A 830 -19.55 -36.34 -16.50
C LEU A 830 -20.88 -36.75 -17.17
N SER A 831 -21.51 -37.80 -16.66
CA SER A 831 -22.81 -38.32 -17.12
C SER A 831 -24.00 -38.02 -16.19
N SER A 832 -23.73 -37.73 -14.92
CA SER A 832 -24.75 -37.44 -13.90
C SER A 832 -25.23 -35.98 -13.92
N GLU A 833 -26.36 -35.75 -13.25
CA GLU A 833 -26.82 -34.42 -12.89
C GLU A 833 -26.39 -34.09 -11.46
N VAL A 834 -25.73 -32.95 -11.28
CA VAL A 834 -25.22 -32.48 -9.98
C VAL A 834 -26.06 -31.28 -9.54
N SER A 835 -26.78 -31.41 -8.43
CA SER A 835 -27.41 -30.27 -7.73
C SER A 835 -26.52 -29.84 -6.57
N LEU A 836 -26.23 -28.55 -6.44
CA LEU A 836 -25.42 -27.97 -5.38
C LEU A 836 -26.22 -26.85 -4.71
N GLU A 837 -26.58 -27.00 -3.43
CA GLU A 837 -27.01 -25.88 -2.60
C GLU A 837 -25.78 -25.30 -1.90
N SER A 838 -25.63 -23.96 -1.93
CA SER A 838 -24.62 -23.28 -1.13
C SER A 838 -25.12 -21.94 -0.59
N ASP A 839 -24.85 -21.72 0.68
CA ASP A 839 -24.98 -20.44 1.36
C ASP A 839 -23.67 -20.07 2.06
N GLY A 840 -23.46 -18.79 2.32
CA GLY A 840 -22.24 -18.35 2.96
C GLY A 840 -22.07 -16.85 3.04
N PHE A 841 -20.89 -16.46 3.51
CA PHE A 841 -20.49 -15.08 3.74
C PHE A 841 -19.00 -14.93 3.43
N ILE A 842 -18.65 -13.90 2.68
CA ILE A 842 -17.28 -13.39 2.62
C ILE A 842 -17.30 -11.92 2.97
N GLY A 843 -16.40 -11.52 3.87
CA GLY A 843 -16.29 -10.14 4.28
C GLY A 843 -14.94 -9.77 4.84
N VAL A 844 -14.69 -8.47 4.87
CA VAL A 844 -13.54 -7.87 5.54
C VAL A 844 -13.95 -6.54 6.13
N THR A 845 -13.67 -6.33 7.42
CA THR A 845 -13.72 -4.99 8.03
C THR A 845 -12.30 -4.50 8.23
N LYS A 846 -12.01 -3.32 7.68
CA LYS A 846 -10.72 -2.63 7.86
C LYS A 846 -10.93 -1.43 8.77
N ASP A 847 -10.09 -1.32 9.79
CA ASP A 847 -10.05 -0.18 10.70
C ASP A 847 -8.72 0.57 10.49
N PHE A 848 -8.77 1.89 10.33
CA PHE A 848 -7.59 2.74 10.15
C PHE A 848 -7.63 3.91 11.11
N TRP A 849 -6.50 4.15 11.78
CA TRP A 849 -6.29 5.29 12.66
C TRP A 849 -5.01 6.04 12.27
N LEU A 850 -5.08 7.37 12.34
CA LEU A 850 -3.92 8.26 12.35
C LEU A 850 -4.02 9.14 13.60
N PHE A 851 -3.03 9.08 14.47
CA PHE A 851 -2.92 9.87 15.69
C PHE A 851 -1.78 10.89 15.57
N TYR A 852 -2.01 12.08 16.14
CA TYR A 852 -1.02 13.14 16.30
C TYR A 852 -1.19 13.82 17.67
N GLY A 853 -0.32 13.53 18.63
CA GLY A 853 -0.54 13.96 20.01
C GLY A 853 0.59 13.62 20.98
N ILE A 854 0.42 13.92 22.27
CA ILE A 854 1.18 13.29 23.34
C ILE A 854 0.59 11.91 23.64
N SER A 855 1.45 10.91 23.80
CA SER A 855 1.09 9.51 24.07
C SER A 855 1.98 8.95 25.18
N THR A 856 1.42 8.73 26.37
CA THR A 856 2.13 8.19 27.54
C THR A 856 1.40 6.98 28.13
N GLU A 857 2.00 6.36 29.15
CA GLU A 857 1.36 5.28 29.92
C GLU A 857 0.21 5.76 30.82
N LEU A 858 0.19 7.04 31.21
CA LEU A 858 -0.82 7.60 32.12
C LEU A 858 -1.93 8.40 31.40
N PHE A 859 -1.58 9.10 30.33
CA PHE A 859 -2.51 9.93 29.55
C PHE A 859 -2.12 10.06 28.06
N GLN A 860 -3.12 10.40 27.24
CA GLN A 860 -3.01 10.66 25.80
C GLN A 860 -3.82 11.93 25.49
N CYS A 861 -3.26 12.89 24.77
CA CYS A 861 -4.02 14.03 24.23
C CYS A 861 -3.53 14.37 22.83
N GLY A 862 -4.45 14.62 21.89
CA GLY A 862 -4.07 14.87 20.50
C GLY A 862 -5.23 14.95 19.51
N SER A 863 -4.88 14.82 18.23
CA SER A 863 -5.78 14.74 17.09
C SER A 863 -5.84 13.28 16.62
N GLU A 864 -7.04 12.75 16.37
CA GLU A 864 -7.23 11.38 15.88
C GLU A 864 -8.17 11.37 14.67
N LEU A 865 -7.67 10.93 13.52
CA LEU A 865 -8.48 10.48 12.39
C LEU A 865 -8.82 9.01 12.61
N LYS A 866 -10.12 8.69 12.59
CA LYS A 866 -10.64 7.33 12.66
C LYS A 866 -11.38 7.00 11.37
N SER A 867 -11.17 5.82 10.81
CA SER A 867 -11.91 5.32 9.64
C SER A 867 -12.21 3.82 9.75
N LYS A 868 -13.39 3.41 9.29
CA LYS A 868 -13.86 2.02 9.29
C LYS A 868 -14.46 1.70 7.92
N ILE A 869 -14.02 0.61 7.32
CA ILE A 869 -14.36 0.19 5.95
C ILE A 869 -14.82 -1.27 5.99
N PRO A 870 -16.11 -1.55 6.30
CA PRO A 870 -16.68 -2.88 6.16
C PRO A 870 -17.03 -3.20 4.71
N VAL A 871 -16.75 -4.44 4.31
CA VAL A 871 -17.19 -5.06 3.06
C VAL A 871 -17.81 -6.41 3.42
N SER A 872 -19.03 -6.66 2.97
CA SER A 872 -19.85 -7.80 3.38
C SER A 872 -20.64 -8.34 2.18
N ILE A 873 -20.35 -9.56 1.77
CA ILE A 873 -21.00 -10.23 0.65
C ILE A 873 -21.55 -11.58 1.13
N PRO A 874 -22.79 -11.62 1.64
CA PRO A 874 -23.52 -12.88 1.81
C PRO A 874 -23.90 -13.45 0.44
N TRP A 875 -23.97 -14.78 0.32
CA TRP A 875 -24.58 -15.44 -0.83
C TRP A 875 -25.49 -16.58 -0.39
N ARG A 876 -26.46 -16.89 -1.26
CA ARG A 876 -27.19 -18.14 -1.27
C ARG A 876 -27.57 -18.45 -2.70
N PHE A 877 -27.34 -19.67 -3.15
CA PHE A 877 -27.78 -20.14 -4.46
C PHE A 877 -27.98 -21.66 -4.49
N THR A 878 -28.77 -22.12 -5.45
CA THR A 878 -28.87 -23.53 -5.83
C THR A 878 -28.44 -23.67 -7.29
N ALA A 879 -27.34 -24.35 -7.56
CA ALA A 879 -26.88 -24.64 -8.91
C ALA A 879 -27.28 -26.06 -9.33
N LYS A 880 -27.62 -26.25 -10.61
CA LYS A 880 -27.73 -27.56 -11.24
C LYS A 880 -26.83 -27.63 -12.46
N VAL A 881 -26.04 -28.68 -12.53
CA VAL A 881 -25.06 -28.90 -13.60
C VAL A 881 -25.33 -30.25 -14.24
N ASN A 882 -25.63 -30.25 -15.53
CA ASN A 882 -25.79 -31.46 -16.32
C ASN A 882 -24.74 -31.44 -17.44
N ILE A 883 -23.57 -32.02 -17.15
CA ILE A 883 -22.39 -31.98 -18.03
C ILE A 883 -22.69 -32.64 -19.38
N LYS A 884 -23.45 -33.75 -19.39
CA LYS A 884 -23.88 -34.46 -20.61
C LYS A 884 -24.73 -33.59 -21.54
N LYS A 885 -25.66 -32.80 -20.98
CA LYS A 885 -26.48 -31.82 -21.73
C LYS A 885 -25.75 -30.49 -21.97
N LYS A 886 -24.58 -30.29 -21.36
CA LYS A 886 -23.86 -29.01 -21.27
C LYS A 886 -24.75 -27.85 -20.78
N LYS A 887 -25.64 -28.18 -19.85
CA LYS A 887 -26.60 -27.26 -19.24
C LYS A 887 -26.17 -26.89 -17.83
N PHE A 888 -26.18 -25.60 -17.53
CA PHE A 888 -25.85 -25.04 -16.23
C PHE A 888 -26.98 -24.11 -15.81
N GLU A 889 -27.57 -24.36 -14.65
CA GLU A 889 -28.65 -23.57 -14.06
C GLU A 889 -28.19 -23.06 -12.69
N ILE A 890 -28.48 -21.80 -12.34
CA ILE A 890 -28.19 -21.22 -11.02
C ILE A 890 -29.38 -20.39 -10.57
N ASP A 891 -30.02 -20.82 -9.49
CA ASP A 891 -31.12 -20.14 -8.82
C ASP A 891 -30.60 -19.30 -7.64
N PHE A 892 -30.82 -17.99 -7.67
CA PHE A 892 -30.62 -17.09 -6.52
C PHE A 892 -31.98 -16.72 -5.90
N PRO A 893 -32.26 -17.07 -4.63
CA PRO A 893 -33.45 -16.59 -3.94
C PRO A 893 -33.36 -15.08 -3.72
N LEU A 894 -34.51 -14.40 -3.69
CA LEU A 894 -34.55 -12.98 -3.37
C LEU A 894 -34.22 -12.70 -1.89
N PHE A 895 -33.38 -11.71 -1.67
CA PHE A 895 -33.09 -11.18 -0.34
C PHE A 895 -34.23 -10.26 0.12
N LYS A 896 -34.59 -10.35 1.41
CA LYS A 896 -35.75 -9.64 1.99
C LYS A 896 -35.39 -8.33 2.69
N GLU A 897 -34.13 -8.17 3.07
CA GLU A 897 -33.62 -7.04 3.85
C GLU A 897 -32.54 -6.31 3.05
N GLU A 898 -32.41 -4.99 3.22
CA GLU A 898 -31.28 -4.26 2.65
C GLU A 898 -29.98 -4.66 3.36
N PHE A 899 -28.87 -4.73 2.62
CA PHE A 899 -27.55 -4.93 3.20
C PHE A 899 -26.49 -4.05 2.55
N GLU A 900 -25.52 -3.61 3.35
CA GLU A 900 -24.37 -2.85 2.84
C GLU A 900 -23.33 -3.82 2.26
N VAL A 901 -23.09 -3.70 0.95
CA VAL A 901 -22.05 -4.47 0.23
C VAL A 901 -20.67 -3.96 0.63
N ALA A 902 -20.52 -2.63 0.68
CA ALA A 902 -19.32 -1.95 1.15
C ALA A 902 -19.69 -0.57 1.67
N SER A 903 -19.08 -0.13 2.76
CA SER A 903 -19.13 1.27 3.17
C SER A 903 -17.77 1.76 3.68
N ILE A 904 -17.62 3.08 3.75
CA ILE A 904 -16.51 3.78 4.40
C ILE A 904 -17.10 4.85 5.30
N SER A 905 -16.74 4.83 6.57
CA SER A 905 -16.98 5.92 7.51
C SER A 905 -15.64 6.51 7.96
N SER A 906 -15.58 7.82 8.16
CA SER A 906 -14.41 8.48 8.73
C SER A 906 -14.75 9.81 9.37
N ASN A 907 -14.02 10.20 10.43
CA ASN A 907 -14.10 11.50 11.06
C ASN A 907 -12.82 11.81 11.86
N VAL A 908 -12.61 13.09 12.19
CA VAL A 908 -11.44 13.60 12.93
C VAL A 908 -11.88 14.19 14.27
N TYR A 909 -11.17 13.84 15.33
CA TYR A 909 -11.50 14.14 16.72
C TYR A 909 -10.33 14.78 17.47
N ALA A 910 -10.64 15.75 18.34
CA ALA A 910 -9.78 16.15 19.43
C ALA A 910 -10.00 15.14 20.57
N VAL A 911 -8.94 14.47 21.01
CA VAL A 911 -9.03 13.37 22.00
C VAL A 911 -8.24 13.71 23.26
N SER A 912 -8.81 13.38 24.42
CA SER A 912 -8.11 13.35 25.71
C SER A 912 -8.50 12.08 26.45
N ARG A 913 -7.53 11.33 26.97
CA ARG A 913 -7.72 10.03 27.62
C ARG A 913 -6.72 9.92 28.75
N ASN A 914 -7.14 9.40 29.90
CA ASN A 914 -6.23 9.03 30.98
C ASN A 914 -6.65 7.68 31.60
N ILE A 915 -5.83 7.08 32.46
CA ILE A 915 -6.12 5.76 33.06
C ILE A 915 -7.17 5.77 34.18
N GLU A 916 -7.56 6.96 34.67
CA GLU A 916 -8.38 7.21 35.85
C GLU A 916 -9.80 7.72 35.55
N ASP A 917 -9.98 8.41 34.42
CA ASP A 917 -11.18 9.15 34.01
C ASP A 917 -11.62 8.73 32.59
N PRO A 918 -12.92 8.88 32.23
CA PRO A 918 -13.42 8.46 30.92
C PRO A 918 -12.83 9.28 29.76
N ALA A 919 -12.51 8.59 28.66
CA ALA A 919 -12.03 9.19 27.43
C ALA A 919 -13.01 10.23 26.84
N GLN A 920 -12.49 11.41 26.51
CA GLN A 920 -13.21 12.49 25.83
C GLN A 920 -12.80 12.56 24.37
N MET A 921 -13.78 12.62 23.46
CA MET A 921 -13.57 12.72 22.01
C MET A 921 -14.55 13.72 21.41
N THR A 922 -14.07 14.92 21.06
CA THR A 922 -14.88 15.97 20.41
C THR A 922 -14.57 16.02 18.93
N PRO A 923 -15.55 15.92 18.02
CA PRO A 923 -15.31 16.12 16.58
C PRO A 923 -14.67 17.49 16.29
N PHE A 924 -13.72 17.55 15.36
CA PHE A 924 -13.00 18.77 15.01
C PHE A 924 -13.91 19.94 14.60
N PHE A 925 -15.05 19.64 13.98
CA PHE A 925 -16.08 20.60 13.61
C PHE A 925 -17.37 20.31 14.38
N PRO A 926 -18.13 21.33 14.81
CA PRO A 926 -19.36 21.15 15.57
C PRO A 926 -20.42 20.38 14.78
N VAL A 927 -21.07 19.40 15.43
CA VAL A 927 -22.07 18.51 14.80
C VAL A 927 -23.35 19.26 14.41
N ALA A 928 -23.66 20.35 15.13
CA ALA A 928 -24.71 21.30 14.81
C ALA A 928 -24.16 22.72 14.91
N LEU A 929 -24.36 23.51 13.87
CA LEU A 929 -24.32 24.96 13.94
C LEU A 929 -25.78 25.43 14.02
N GLU A 930 -26.18 26.01 15.15
CA GLU A 930 -27.34 26.90 15.12
C GLU A 930 -27.02 28.03 14.13
N PRO A 931 -27.84 28.26 13.09
CA PRO A 931 -27.64 29.42 12.22
C PRO A 931 -27.91 30.68 13.05
N ASN A 932 -26.91 31.56 13.11
CA ASN A 932 -26.92 32.87 13.76
C ASN A 932 -27.03 32.86 15.31
N LYS A 933 -25.88 32.80 15.97
CA LYS A 933 -25.61 33.64 17.15
C LYS A 933 -24.34 34.45 16.91
N GLU A 934 -24.50 35.74 16.70
CA GLU A 934 -23.39 36.69 16.73
C GLU A 934 -22.81 36.70 18.16
N VAL A 935 -21.51 36.47 18.28
CA VAL A 935 -20.81 36.55 19.58
C VAL A 935 -20.32 37.98 19.74
N PRO A 936 -20.60 38.69 20.85
CA PRO A 936 -20.14 40.06 21.04
C PRO A 936 -18.62 40.15 21.09
N THR A 937 -18.05 40.96 20.18
CA THR A 937 -16.60 41.20 20.09
C THR A 937 -16.14 42.19 21.16
N VAL A 938 -15.43 41.75 22.20
CA VAL A 938 -14.59 42.67 23.00
C VAL A 938 -13.30 41.99 23.49
N LEU A 939 -12.18 42.61 23.11
CA LEU A 939 -10.83 42.67 23.70
C LEU A 939 -9.68 42.23 22.77
N GLU A 940 -8.78 43.19 22.54
CA GLU A 940 -7.59 43.20 21.66
C GLU A 940 -6.43 42.39 22.29
N ALA A 941 -5.34 41.95 21.64
CA ALA A 941 -4.77 42.09 20.28
C ALA A 941 -4.10 40.73 19.90
N GLU A 942 -3.50 40.43 18.75
CA GLU A 942 -2.96 41.17 17.58
C GLU A 942 -3.41 40.51 16.25
N ASP A 943 -3.06 41.08 15.09
CA ASP A 943 -3.54 40.71 13.75
C ASP A 943 -3.43 39.22 13.34
N GLU A 944 -4.57 38.52 13.29
CA GLU A 944 -4.87 37.52 12.25
C GLU A 944 -6.26 37.84 11.67
N GLN A 945 -6.34 38.07 10.35
CA GLN A 945 -7.64 38.20 9.67
C GLN A 945 -8.46 36.93 9.90
N MET A 946 -9.58 37.03 10.62
CA MET A 946 -10.42 35.87 10.92
C MET A 946 -10.97 35.24 9.64
N LEU A 947 -10.32 34.17 9.17
CA LEU A 947 -10.75 33.36 8.04
C LEU A 947 -12.18 32.87 8.29
N LYS A 948 -13.14 33.45 7.55
CA LYS A 948 -14.55 33.11 7.67
C LYS A 948 -14.77 31.67 7.16
N ALA A 949 -15.17 30.79 8.06
CA ALA A 949 -15.43 29.39 7.75
C ALA A 949 -16.75 29.22 6.99
N ASN A 950 -16.70 28.44 5.91
CA ASN A 950 -17.87 27.95 5.18
C ASN A 950 -18.14 26.51 5.60
N SER A 951 -19.40 26.20 5.96
CA SER A 951 -19.83 24.82 6.18
C SER A 951 -20.36 24.21 4.88
N TRP A 952 -20.02 22.94 4.64
CA TRP A 952 -20.57 22.17 3.52
C TRP A 952 -21.15 20.86 4.05
N HIS A 953 -22.47 20.74 3.96
CA HIS A 953 -23.17 19.49 4.20
C HIS A 953 -23.80 19.03 2.88
N SER A 954 -23.36 17.88 2.40
CA SER A 954 -23.79 17.30 1.12
C SER A 954 -24.25 15.88 1.39
N SER A 955 -25.50 15.57 1.03
CA SER A 955 -26.07 14.23 1.11
C SER A 955 -26.70 13.86 -0.24
N HIS A 956 -26.27 12.73 -0.81
CA HIS A 956 -26.75 12.23 -2.09
C HIS A 956 -27.06 10.74 -2.01
N LYS A 957 -28.11 10.30 -2.70
CA LYS A 957 -28.46 8.90 -2.90
C LYS A 957 -28.77 8.67 -4.39
N TYR A 958 -28.03 7.76 -5.02
CA TYR A 958 -28.22 7.36 -6.41
C TYR A 958 -28.53 5.86 -6.44
N CYS A 959 -29.64 5.46 -7.06
CA CYS A 959 -30.05 4.05 -7.14
C CYS A 959 -30.20 3.60 -8.60
N ALA A 960 -29.68 2.42 -8.90
CA ALA A 960 -29.96 1.69 -10.13
C ALA A 960 -30.89 0.52 -9.79
N GLU A 961 -32.12 0.56 -10.27
CA GLU A 961 -33.19 -0.38 -9.89
C GLU A 961 -33.59 -1.28 -11.07
N SER A 962 -33.76 -2.58 -10.83
CA SER A 962 -34.38 -3.52 -11.75
C SER A 962 -35.72 -4.02 -11.21
N LYS A 963 -36.81 -3.44 -11.73
CA LYS A 963 -38.18 -3.86 -11.41
C LYS A 963 -38.56 -5.23 -11.99
N VAL A 964 -37.75 -5.78 -12.90
CA VAL A 964 -37.93 -7.15 -13.44
C VAL A 964 -37.45 -8.18 -12.42
N TYR A 965 -36.29 -7.95 -11.79
CA TYR A 965 -35.69 -8.88 -10.84
C TYR A 965 -35.96 -8.55 -9.36
N GLY A 966 -36.62 -7.42 -9.06
CA GLY A 966 -36.97 -7.04 -7.68
C GLY A 966 -35.79 -6.57 -6.83
N LEU A 967 -34.74 -6.03 -7.45
CA LEU A 967 -33.50 -5.63 -6.78
C LEU A 967 -33.00 -4.27 -7.26
N GLY A 968 -32.31 -3.55 -6.38
CA GLY A 968 -31.62 -2.31 -6.71
C GLY A 968 -30.26 -2.22 -6.03
N LEU A 969 -29.37 -1.42 -6.61
CA LEU A 969 -28.08 -1.06 -6.03
C LEU A 969 -28.08 0.46 -5.80
N CYS A 970 -27.96 0.87 -4.53
CA CYS A 970 -27.95 2.28 -4.14
C CYS A 970 -26.58 2.71 -3.61
N ALA A 971 -25.99 3.73 -4.21
CA ALA A 971 -24.86 4.46 -3.66
C ALA A 971 -25.39 5.63 -2.81
N VAL A 972 -25.02 5.67 -1.54
CA VAL A 972 -25.32 6.75 -0.59
C VAL A 972 -24.02 7.44 -0.22
N SER A 973 -24.01 8.77 -0.17
CA SER A 973 -22.89 9.56 0.33
C SER A 973 -23.38 10.69 1.21
N GLU A 974 -22.79 10.82 2.41
CA GLU A 974 -22.98 11.93 3.32
C GLU A 974 -21.61 12.52 3.68
N LEU A 975 -21.48 13.83 3.46
CA LEU A 975 -20.29 14.60 3.77
C LEU A 975 -20.68 15.78 4.67
N ARG A 976 -19.91 15.98 5.74
CA ARG A 976 -19.93 17.19 6.57
C ARG A 976 -18.51 17.72 6.65
N ARG A 977 -18.32 18.95 6.18
CA ARG A 977 -17.02 19.63 6.06
C ARG A 977 -17.15 21.08 6.52
N GLN A 978 -16.02 21.62 6.94
CA GLN A 978 -15.83 23.05 7.14
C GLN A 978 -14.53 23.43 6.43
N TYR A 979 -14.61 24.43 5.56
CA TYR A 979 -13.52 24.87 4.69
C TYR A 979 -13.42 26.40 4.74
N TYR A 980 -12.28 26.92 4.27
CA TYR A 980 -11.99 28.35 4.23
C TYR A 980 -11.76 28.77 2.77
N HIS A 981 -11.62 30.06 2.48
CA HIS A 981 -11.48 30.54 1.09
C HIS A 981 -10.26 29.99 0.35
N GLU A 982 -9.26 29.48 1.08
CA GLU A 982 -8.16 28.69 0.54
C GLU A 982 -8.43 27.20 0.77
N GLU A 983 -8.70 26.46 -0.31
CA GLU A 983 -8.85 25.01 -0.25
C GLU A 983 -7.49 24.31 -0.30
N TYR A 984 -7.23 23.48 0.71
CA TYR A 984 -6.01 22.66 0.78
C TYR A 984 -6.34 21.17 0.89
N PRO A 985 -5.47 20.27 0.38
CA PRO A 985 -5.69 18.81 0.37
C PRO A 985 -6.17 18.22 1.69
N LEU A 986 -5.71 18.74 2.84
CA LEU A 986 -6.11 18.25 4.16
C LEU A 986 -7.62 18.42 4.43
N TYR A 987 -8.22 19.55 4.04
CA TYR A 987 -9.63 19.85 4.36
C TYR A 987 -10.63 18.92 3.66
N TYR A 988 -10.24 18.26 2.55
CA TYR A 988 -11.05 17.20 1.95
C TYR A 988 -11.24 15.99 2.87
N PHE A 989 -10.34 15.78 3.84
CA PHE A 989 -10.38 14.64 4.79
C PHE A 989 -10.79 15.03 6.22
N LEU A 990 -10.85 16.32 6.55
CA LEU A 990 -11.24 16.80 7.88
C LEU A 990 -12.78 16.80 8.02
N GLY A 991 -13.31 16.11 9.02
CA GLY A 991 -14.76 16.05 9.31
C GLY A 991 -15.43 14.73 8.87
N PHE A 992 -16.75 14.66 9.01
CA PHE A 992 -17.49 13.39 8.84
C PHE A 992 -17.71 13.01 7.37
N THR A 993 -17.33 11.78 7.03
CA THR A 993 -17.66 11.11 5.77
C THR A 993 -18.36 9.81 6.08
N HIS A 994 -19.45 9.55 5.34
CA HIS A 994 -20.00 8.22 5.14
C HIS A 994 -20.28 8.03 3.65
N MET A 995 -19.80 6.94 3.06
CA MET A 995 -20.21 6.49 1.73
C MET A 995 -20.53 5.01 1.79
N ALA A 996 -21.63 4.58 1.20
CA ALA A 996 -22.09 3.19 1.23
C ALA A 996 -22.67 2.75 -0.11
N ILE A 997 -22.40 1.51 -0.50
CA ILE A 997 -23.07 0.80 -1.59
C ILE A 997 -23.96 -0.25 -0.95
N LYS A 998 -25.27 -0.11 -1.14
CA LYS A 998 -26.30 -0.98 -0.57
C LYS A 998 -27.00 -1.79 -1.66
N ALA A 999 -27.18 -3.09 -1.42
CA ALA A 999 -28.15 -3.89 -2.13
C ALA A 999 -29.51 -3.71 -1.44
N VAL A 1000 -30.53 -3.29 -2.19
CA VAL A 1000 -31.88 -3.01 -1.67
C VAL A 1000 -32.91 -3.87 -2.40
N PRO A 1001 -33.88 -4.49 -1.68
CA PRO A 1001 -35.01 -5.11 -2.34
C PRO A 1001 -35.92 -4.03 -2.93
N ILE A 1002 -36.39 -4.26 -4.16
CA ILE A 1002 -37.27 -3.34 -4.88
C ILE A 1002 -38.58 -4.06 -5.21
N GLN A 1003 -39.71 -3.37 -5.10
CA GLN A 1003 -41.00 -3.93 -5.51
C GLN A 1003 -40.98 -4.22 -7.02
N ALA A 1004 -40.94 -5.50 -7.37
CA ALA A 1004 -40.98 -5.96 -8.75
C ALA A 1004 -42.37 -5.72 -9.40
N VAL A 1005 -42.40 -5.63 -10.74
CA VAL A 1005 -43.66 -5.40 -11.50
C VAL A 1005 -44.63 -6.58 -11.35
N LYS A 1006 -44.08 -7.79 -11.26
CA LYS A 1006 -44.78 -9.02 -10.90
C LYS A 1006 -44.14 -9.62 -9.64
N PRO A 1007 -44.81 -10.51 -8.90
CA PRO A 1007 -44.16 -11.28 -7.84
C PRO A 1007 -42.94 -12.02 -8.41
N VAL A 1008 -41.86 -12.07 -7.63
CA VAL A 1008 -40.65 -12.83 -7.95
C VAL A 1008 -40.20 -13.53 -6.67
N GLU A 1009 -39.83 -14.81 -6.80
CA GLU A 1009 -39.35 -15.64 -5.68
C GLU A 1009 -37.84 -15.90 -5.80
N LYS A 1010 -37.37 -16.10 -7.03
CA LYS A 1010 -35.96 -16.35 -7.35
C LYS A 1010 -35.58 -15.83 -8.73
N ILE A 1011 -34.28 -15.58 -8.91
CA ILE A 1011 -33.64 -15.26 -10.18
C ILE A 1011 -32.95 -16.53 -10.68
N HIS A 1012 -33.41 -17.03 -11.82
CA HIS A 1012 -32.89 -18.21 -12.49
C HIS A 1012 -31.95 -17.79 -13.63
N LEU A 1013 -30.69 -18.21 -13.55
CA LEU A 1013 -29.73 -18.09 -14.64
C LEU A 1013 -29.58 -19.45 -15.32
N GLU A 1014 -29.72 -19.50 -16.64
CA GLU A 1014 -29.63 -20.72 -17.44
C GLU A 1014 -28.58 -20.51 -18.53
N PHE A 1015 -27.69 -21.47 -18.74
CA PHE A 1015 -26.65 -21.43 -19.77
C PHE A 1015 -26.51 -22.80 -20.45
N ASP A 1016 -26.75 -22.83 -21.76
CA ASP A 1016 -26.69 -24.04 -22.58
C ASP A 1016 -25.66 -23.89 -23.70
N LEU A 1017 -24.64 -24.76 -23.69
CA LEU A 1017 -23.63 -24.86 -24.75
C LEU A 1017 -24.04 -25.91 -25.79
N HIS A 1018 -24.60 -25.45 -26.92
CA HIS A 1018 -25.07 -26.32 -27.99
C HIS A 1018 -23.89 -26.83 -28.84
N SER A 1019 -23.87 -28.13 -29.15
CA SER A 1019 -22.75 -28.74 -29.89
C SER A 1019 -22.89 -28.57 -31.41
N SER A 1020 -22.32 -27.50 -31.96
CA SER A 1020 -22.06 -27.42 -33.41
C SER A 1020 -20.76 -28.14 -33.77
N LYS A 1021 -20.65 -28.67 -34.99
CA LYS A 1021 -19.41 -29.27 -35.54
C LYS A 1021 -18.43 -28.21 -36.07
N LEU A 1022 -18.37 -27.02 -35.47
CA LEU A 1022 -17.41 -25.99 -35.88
C LEU A 1022 -16.00 -26.27 -35.33
N SER A 1023 -15.33 -27.23 -35.97
CA SER A 1023 -13.88 -27.37 -35.92
C SER A 1023 -13.24 -26.49 -36.99
N MET A 1024 -13.32 -25.17 -36.83
CA MET A 1024 -12.41 -24.24 -37.49
C MET A 1024 -11.70 -23.43 -36.43
N SER A 1025 -10.37 -23.53 -36.38
CA SER A 1025 -9.59 -22.62 -35.56
C SER A 1025 -9.64 -21.22 -36.17
N THR A 1026 -9.57 -20.20 -35.33
CA THR A 1026 -9.37 -18.80 -35.76
C THR A 1026 -8.12 -18.64 -36.64
N HIS A 1027 -7.19 -19.59 -36.57
CA HIS A 1027 -6.00 -19.65 -37.41
C HIS A 1027 -6.28 -20.03 -38.87
N GLN A 1028 -7.16 -21.00 -39.15
CA GLN A 1028 -7.49 -21.39 -40.53
C GLN A 1028 -8.09 -20.22 -41.33
N VAL A 1029 -8.86 -19.34 -40.67
CA VAL A 1029 -9.38 -18.11 -41.29
C VAL A 1029 -8.23 -17.13 -41.60
N LEU A 1030 -7.25 -16.95 -40.70
CA LEU A 1030 -6.09 -16.09 -40.96
C LEU A 1030 -5.15 -16.66 -42.04
N ASP A 1031 -4.90 -17.96 -42.05
CA ASP A 1031 -3.96 -18.58 -42.99
C ASP A 1031 -4.54 -18.68 -44.42
N THR A 1032 -5.87 -18.80 -44.57
CA THR A 1032 -6.55 -18.66 -45.86
C THR A 1032 -6.38 -17.25 -46.45
N VAL A 1033 -6.43 -16.21 -45.60
CA VAL A 1033 -6.12 -14.83 -46.02
C VAL A 1033 -4.64 -14.67 -46.38
N ARG A 1034 -3.75 -15.34 -45.64
CA ARG A 1034 -2.28 -15.24 -45.79
C ARG A 1034 -1.73 -15.89 -47.07
N ASN A 1035 -2.35 -16.98 -47.52
CA ASN A 1035 -1.89 -17.75 -48.68
C ASN A 1035 -2.40 -17.24 -50.04
N SER A 1036 -3.15 -16.13 -50.07
CA SER A 1036 -3.68 -15.49 -51.29
C SER A 1036 -2.64 -14.78 -52.18
N ARG A 1037 -1.35 -15.17 -52.10
CA ARG A 1037 -0.21 -14.45 -52.72
C ARG A 1037 0.37 -15.07 -53.99
N GLU A 1038 -0.07 -16.25 -54.39
CA GLU A 1038 0.39 -16.88 -55.64
C GLU A 1038 -0.66 -16.72 -56.74
N ILE A 1039 -0.23 -16.11 -57.85
CA ILE A 1039 -0.99 -16.02 -59.10
C ILE A 1039 -0.47 -17.14 -60.01
N PRO A 1040 -1.24 -18.19 -60.30
CA PRO A 1040 -0.90 -19.13 -61.36
C PRO A 1040 -1.18 -18.46 -62.71
N THR A 1041 -0.13 -18.22 -63.49
CA THR A 1041 -0.27 -17.81 -64.90
C THR A 1041 -0.93 -18.91 -65.71
N LEU A 1042 -2.09 -18.63 -66.33
CA LEU A 1042 -2.68 -19.54 -67.32
C LEU A 1042 -1.89 -19.53 -68.64
N PRO A 1043 -1.59 -20.70 -69.21
CA PRO A 1043 -1.48 -20.88 -70.65
C PRO A 1043 -2.87 -20.99 -71.29
N SER A 1044 -2.96 -20.66 -72.58
CA SER A 1044 -4.19 -20.64 -73.36
C SER A 1044 -4.66 -22.00 -73.87
N SER A 1045 -5.97 -22.10 -74.13
CA SER A 1045 -6.61 -22.59 -75.38
C SER A 1045 -7.59 -23.78 -75.31
N ARG A 1046 -8.75 -23.53 -75.95
CA ARG A 1046 -9.66 -24.39 -76.75
C ARG A 1046 -10.38 -25.62 -76.17
N GLU A 1047 -11.71 -25.50 -76.33
CA GLU A 1047 -12.66 -26.45 -76.96
C GLU A 1047 -13.43 -27.48 -76.10
N GLN A 1048 -14.76 -27.34 -76.23
CA GLN A 1048 -15.83 -28.34 -76.33
C GLN A 1048 -15.85 -29.58 -75.40
N GLY A 1049 -16.96 -29.73 -74.68
CA GLY A 1049 -17.34 -31.02 -74.07
C GLY A 1049 -18.53 -30.88 -73.12
N SER A 1050 -19.73 -31.26 -73.57
CA SER A 1050 -20.94 -31.28 -72.75
C SER A 1050 -20.91 -32.38 -71.69
N HIS A 1051 -21.34 -32.10 -70.45
CA HIS A 1051 -22.19 -33.03 -69.70
C HIS A 1051 -23.07 -32.30 -68.69
N SER A 1052 -24.37 -32.61 -68.72
CA SER A 1052 -25.40 -32.08 -67.83
C SER A 1052 -25.37 -32.75 -66.45
N SER A 1053 -25.57 -31.99 -65.38
CA SER A 1053 -25.93 -32.47 -64.05
C SER A 1053 -26.94 -31.50 -63.40
N PRO A 1054 -27.75 -31.95 -62.41
CA PRO A 1054 -29.08 -31.38 -62.19
C PRO A 1054 -29.10 -30.12 -61.31
N LEU A 1055 -30.28 -29.49 -61.25
CA LEU A 1055 -30.61 -28.30 -60.46
C LEU A 1055 -30.03 -28.33 -59.04
N ASP A 1056 -29.24 -27.31 -58.70
CA ASP A 1056 -29.00 -26.93 -57.31
C ASP A 1056 -30.29 -26.35 -56.71
N VAL A 1057 -30.90 -27.09 -55.79
CA VAL A 1057 -31.90 -26.55 -54.88
C VAL A 1057 -31.15 -25.80 -53.77
N PRO A 1058 -31.47 -24.51 -53.49
CA PRO A 1058 -30.88 -23.82 -52.36
C PRO A 1058 -31.44 -24.41 -51.06
N THR A 1059 -30.68 -25.31 -50.43
CA THR A 1059 -31.03 -25.85 -49.11
C THR A 1059 -30.85 -24.77 -48.06
N ASP A 1060 -31.94 -24.10 -47.70
CA ASP A 1060 -32.00 -23.08 -46.66
C ASP A 1060 -31.69 -23.71 -45.28
N ALA A 1061 -30.40 -23.71 -44.92
CA ALA A 1061 -29.91 -24.42 -43.75
C ALA A 1061 -30.30 -23.68 -42.47
N ALA A 1062 -31.19 -24.28 -41.68
CA ALA A 1062 -31.70 -23.69 -40.44
C ALA A 1062 -30.55 -23.24 -39.50
N PRO A 1063 -30.64 -22.03 -38.91
CA PRO A 1063 -29.59 -21.48 -38.05
C PRO A 1063 -29.30 -22.38 -36.85
N GLN A 1064 -28.03 -22.78 -36.69
CA GLN A 1064 -27.59 -23.63 -35.58
C GLN A 1064 -27.27 -22.78 -34.35
N PRO A 1065 -27.90 -23.02 -33.17
CA PRO A 1065 -27.50 -22.34 -31.95
C PRO A 1065 -26.08 -22.78 -31.53
N LEU A 1066 -25.27 -21.83 -31.08
CA LEU A 1066 -23.94 -22.05 -30.51
C LEU A 1066 -23.99 -22.05 -28.98
N PHE A 1067 -24.63 -21.03 -28.41
CA PHE A 1067 -24.96 -20.98 -26.98
C PHE A 1067 -26.21 -20.14 -26.74
N SER A 1068 -26.90 -20.43 -25.64
CA SER A 1068 -27.97 -19.60 -25.09
C SER A 1068 -27.70 -19.29 -23.62
N PHE A 1069 -28.06 -18.08 -23.21
CA PHE A 1069 -28.04 -17.61 -21.83
C PHE A 1069 -29.40 -16.99 -21.51
N LYS A 1070 -30.05 -17.41 -20.41
CA LYS A 1070 -31.27 -16.79 -19.90
C LYS A 1070 -31.05 -16.27 -18.50
N ALA A 1071 -31.60 -15.09 -18.22
CA ALA A 1071 -31.72 -14.53 -16.89
C ALA A 1071 -33.19 -14.23 -16.64
N LEU A 1072 -33.84 -15.00 -15.77
CA LEU A 1072 -35.28 -15.04 -15.60
C LEU A 1072 -35.68 -14.81 -14.14
N ALA A 1073 -36.59 -13.87 -13.91
CA ALA A 1073 -37.37 -13.77 -12.69
C ALA A 1073 -38.45 -14.86 -12.71
N MET A 1074 -38.44 -15.73 -11.70
CA MET A 1074 -39.38 -16.84 -11.54
C MET A 1074 -40.34 -16.57 -10.37
N SER A 1075 -41.62 -16.91 -10.53
CA SER A 1075 -42.62 -16.95 -9.46
C SER A 1075 -43.59 -18.10 -9.70
N GLY A 1076 -43.83 -18.92 -8.68
CA GLY A 1076 -44.37 -20.29 -8.76
C GLY A 1076 -45.41 -20.60 -9.83
N SER A 1077 -46.47 -19.78 -9.97
CA SER A 1077 -47.57 -20.02 -10.91
C SER A 1077 -47.62 -19.08 -12.11
N GLN A 1078 -46.70 -18.13 -12.24
CA GLN A 1078 -46.67 -17.14 -13.33
C GLN A 1078 -45.60 -17.48 -14.38
N ARG A 1079 -45.81 -17.03 -15.62
CA ARG A 1079 -44.78 -17.14 -16.67
C ARG A 1079 -43.56 -16.29 -16.28
N PRO A 1080 -42.33 -16.80 -16.48
CA PRO A 1080 -41.13 -16.06 -16.12
C PRO A 1080 -40.97 -14.79 -16.95
N GLU A 1081 -40.37 -13.77 -16.35
CA GLU A 1081 -39.99 -12.53 -17.04
C GLU A 1081 -38.49 -12.32 -16.97
N GLY A 1082 -37.89 -11.72 -18.00
CA GLY A 1082 -36.44 -11.52 -18.01
C GLY A 1082 -35.89 -11.34 -19.41
N TYR A 1083 -34.68 -11.85 -19.63
CA TYR A 1083 -34.00 -11.76 -20.92
C TYR A 1083 -33.37 -13.09 -21.31
N GLU A 1084 -33.45 -13.42 -22.59
CA GLU A 1084 -32.78 -14.54 -23.23
C GLU A 1084 -31.86 -13.98 -24.32
N ALA A 1085 -30.61 -14.43 -24.32
CA ALA A 1085 -29.61 -14.12 -25.33
C ALA A 1085 -29.16 -15.43 -26.00
N ALA A 1086 -29.30 -15.53 -27.32
CA ALA A 1086 -28.93 -16.71 -28.08
C ALA A 1086 -28.07 -16.32 -29.29
N LEU A 1087 -26.92 -16.97 -29.43
CA LEU A 1087 -26.01 -16.82 -30.57
C LEU A 1087 -26.21 -17.98 -31.55
N TYR A 1088 -26.50 -17.65 -32.80
CA TYR A 1088 -26.69 -18.59 -33.89
C TYR A 1088 -25.60 -18.45 -34.96
N TYR A 1089 -25.32 -19.57 -35.63
CA TYR A 1089 -24.45 -19.66 -36.79
C TYR A 1089 -25.26 -20.11 -38.01
N ARG A 1090 -25.11 -19.41 -39.14
CA ARG A 1090 -25.66 -19.84 -40.43
C ARG A 1090 -24.53 -20.23 -41.38
N PRO A 1091 -24.45 -21.50 -41.81
CA PRO A 1091 -23.60 -21.91 -42.92
C PRO A 1091 -24.26 -21.58 -44.25
N GLU A 1092 -24.06 -20.36 -44.75
CA GLU A 1092 -24.26 -20.08 -46.18
C GLU A 1092 -23.01 -20.51 -46.97
N ALA A 1093 -23.18 -20.92 -48.22
CA ALA A 1093 -22.23 -21.74 -48.99
C ALA A 1093 -20.86 -21.11 -49.35
N SER A 1094 -20.44 -20.03 -48.70
CA SER A 1094 -19.09 -19.46 -48.85
C SER A 1094 -18.53 -18.70 -47.64
N LEU A 1095 -19.34 -18.24 -46.67
CA LEU A 1095 -18.91 -17.29 -45.62
C LEU A 1095 -19.62 -17.52 -44.26
N PRO A 1096 -18.94 -17.29 -43.11
CA PRO A 1096 -19.52 -17.45 -41.78
C PRO A 1096 -20.38 -16.25 -41.36
N ASN A 1097 -21.70 -16.43 -41.33
CA ASN A 1097 -22.64 -15.41 -40.83
C ASN A 1097 -23.04 -15.74 -39.38
N MET A 1098 -22.86 -14.76 -38.48
CA MET A 1098 -23.25 -14.88 -37.06
C MET A 1098 -24.48 -14.02 -36.76
N GLN A 1099 -25.42 -14.55 -35.98
CA GLN A 1099 -26.61 -13.82 -35.54
C GLN A 1099 -26.75 -13.92 -34.02
N LEU A 1100 -26.61 -12.81 -33.30
CA LEU A 1100 -26.93 -12.69 -31.88
C LEU A 1100 -28.32 -12.09 -31.73
N ASN A 1101 -29.24 -12.82 -31.10
CA ASN A 1101 -30.55 -12.32 -30.71
C ASN A 1101 -30.59 -12.16 -29.19
N VAL A 1102 -31.07 -11.03 -28.69
CA VAL A 1102 -31.41 -10.83 -27.26
C VAL A 1102 -32.89 -10.44 -27.18
N SER A 1103 -33.73 -11.30 -26.62
CA SER A 1103 -35.16 -11.07 -26.47
C SER A 1103 -35.54 -10.88 -25.02
N GLN A 1104 -36.45 -9.94 -24.74
CA GLN A 1104 -37.17 -9.95 -23.48
C GLN A 1104 -38.11 -11.16 -23.45
N VAL A 1105 -38.23 -11.80 -22.29
CA VAL A 1105 -39.15 -12.92 -22.02
C VAL A 1105 -40.30 -12.38 -21.16
N GLY A 1106 -41.54 -12.68 -21.52
CA GLY A 1106 -42.76 -12.23 -20.83
C GLY A 1106 -43.99 -12.19 -21.74
N GLU A 1107 -45.19 -12.08 -21.18
CA GLU A 1107 -46.46 -12.22 -21.93
C GLU A 1107 -46.73 -11.12 -22.96
N ASN A 1108 -46.19 -9.92 -22.74
CA ASN A 1108 -46.28 -8.77 -23.66
C ASN A 1108 -44.89 -8.36 -24.18
N ALA A 1109 -43.89 -9.24 -24.13
CA ALA A 1109 -42.51 -8.93 -24.46
C ALA A 1109 -42.28 -8.88 -25.98
N ASN A 1110 -42.41 -7.69 -26.57
CA ASN A 1110 -42.07 -7.44 -27.98
C ASN A 1110 -40.64 -6.88 -28.16
N TRP A 1111 -39.95 -6.50 -27.08
CA TRP A 1111 -38.62 -5.91 -27.18
C TRP A 1111 -37.55 -6.97 -27.48
N ARG A 1112 -36.80 -6.74 -28.56
CA ARG A 1112 -35.70 -7.59 -29.00
C ARG A 1112 -34.53 -6.75 -29.50
N VAL A 1113 -33.33 -7.32 -29.45
CA VAL A 1113 -32.12 -6.90 -30.16
C VAL A 1113 -31.75 -8.02 -31.12
N CYS A 1114 -31.49 -7.67 -32.37
CA CYS A 1114 -31.02 -8.58 -33.41
C CYS A 1114 -29.75 -7.98 -33.98
N MET A 1115 -28.63 -8.66 -33.76
CA MET A 1115 -27.35 -8.31 -34.34
C MET A 1115 -26.97 -9.38 -35.36
N ASP A 1116 -26.90 -8.98 -36.63
CA ASP A 1116 -26.43 -9.83 -37.73
C ASP A 1116 -25.09 -9.31 -38.25
N SER A 1117 -24.10 -10.19 -38.37
CA SER A 1117 -22.85 -9.90 -39.08
C SER A 1117 -22.82 -10.62 -40.42
N THR A 1118 -22.43 -9.87 -41.45
CA THR A 1118 -22.18 -10.37 -42.80
C THR A 1118 -20.77 -9.98 -43.19
N MET A 1119 -19.97 -10.97 -43.59
CA MET A 1119 -18.62 -10.75 -44.09
C MET A 1119 -18.64 -10.96 -45.59
N ARG A 1120 -18.13 -9.99 -46.37
CA ARG A 1120 -17.99 -10.06 -47.81
C ARG A 1120 -16.50 -9.97 -48.15
N LEU A 1121 -15.89 -11.14 -48.40
CA LEU A 1121 -14.52 -11.21 -48.90
C LEU A 1121 -14.42 -10.48 -50.26
N PRO A 1122 -13.29 -9.81 -50.56
CA PRO A 1122 -12.04 -9.81 -49.80
C PRO A 1122 -11.90 -8.68 -48.74
N SER A 1123 -12.89 -7.78 -48.59
CA SER A 1123 -12.59 -6.46 -47.97
C SER A 1123 -13.72 -5.71 -47.24
N GLN A 1124 -14.94 -6.24 -47.11
CA GLN A 1124 -16.04 -5.54 -46.43
C GLN A 1124 -16.71 -6.40 -45.35
N THR A 1125 -16.73 -5.93 -44.11
CA THR A 1125 -17.50 -6.53 -43.01
C THR A 1125 -18.60 -5.57 -42.59
N LYS A 1126 -19.85 -6.02 -42.61
CA LYS A 1126 -21.00 -5.23 -42.18
C LYS A 1126 -21.76 -5.93 -41.06
N ALA A 1127 -21.89 -5.26 -39.93
CA ALA A 1127 -22.72 -5.67 -38.81
C ALA A 1127 -23.93 -4.74 -38.70
N ASN A 1128 -25.15 -5.28 -38.72
CA ASN A 1128 -26.36 -4.53 -38.44
C ASN A 1128 -26.82 -4.86 -37.02
N ILE A 1129 -27.10 -3.82 -36.23
CA ILE A 1129 -27.64 -3.90 -34.88
C ILE A 1129 -29.03 -3.26 -34.93
N ARG A 1130 -30.06 -4.06 -34.70
CA ARG A 1130 -31.45 -3.64 -34.72
C ARG A 1130 -32.08 -3.88 -33.36
N TRP A 1131 -32.88 -2.95 -32.84
CA TRP A 1131 -33.52 -3.13 -31.54
C TRP A 1131 -34.87 -2.43 -31.40
N GLY A 1132 -35.59 -2.75 -30.33
CA GLY A 1132 -36.95 -2.27 -30.08
C GLY A 1132 -37.99 -3.34 -30.34
N ALA A 1133 -39.22 -2.95 -30.70
CA ALA A 1133 -40.28 -3.91 -31.02
C ALA A 1133 -39.85 -4.76 -32.22
N GLU A 1134 -39.74 -6.08 -32.02
CA GLU A 1134 -39.35 -7.09 -33.01
C GLU A 1134 -38.11 -6.75 -33.84
N CYS A 1135 -37.14 -6.04 -33.25
CA CYS A 1135 -35.94 -5.55 -33.96
C CYS A 1135 -36.26 -4.63 -35.17
N GLN A 1136 -37.36 -3.85 -35.11
CA GLN A 1136 -37.77 -2.95 -36.18
C GLN A 1136 -37.72 -1.46 -35.81
N SER A 1137 -37.88 -1.10 -34.52
CA SER A 1137 -38.00 0.32 -34.11
C SER A 1137 -36.72 1.14 -34.35
N TYR A 1138 -35.55 0.55 -34.14
CA TYR A 1138 -34.27 1.23 -34.22
C TYR A 1138 -33.27 0.38 -34.98
N LYS A 1139 -32.43 1.01 -35.80
CA LYS A 1139 -31.37 0.35 -36.57
C LYS A 1139 -30.11 1.21 -36.60
N MET A 1140 -29.00 0.55 -36.35
CA MET A 1140 -27.64 1.04 -36.51
C MET A 1140 -26.85 0.01 -37.30
N SER A 1141 -25.99 0.45 -38.19
CA SER A 1141 -25.15 -0.40 -39.03
C SER A 1141 -23.71 0.07 -38.90
N VAL A 1142 -22.81 -0.89 -38.70
CA VAL A 1142 -21.37 -0.69 -38.69
C VAL A 1142 -20.84 -1.34 -39.95
N THR A 1143 -20.23 -0.55 -40.83
CA THR A 1143 -19.56 -1.05 -42.04
C THR A 1143 -18.07 -0.77 -41.93
N ALA A 1144 -17.25 -1.81 -42.03
CA ALA A 1144 -15.79 -1.72 -42.04
C ALA A 1144 -15.25 -2.21 -43.38
N GLU A 1145 -14.40 -1.42 -44.02
CA GLU A 1145 -13.90 -1.62 -45.38
C GLU A 1145 -12.37 -1.47 -45.42
N THR A 1146 -11.70 -2.38 -46.12
CA THR A 1146 -10.26 -2.34 -46.40
C THR A 1146 -10.00 -2.07 -47.88
N ALA A 1147 -9.61 -0.84 -48.22
CA ALA A 1147 -9.29 -0.49 -49.60
C ALA A 1147 -7.82 -0.77 -49.90
N HIS A 1148 -7.57 -1.59 -50.93
CA HIS A 1148 -6.23 -1.93 -51.42
C HIS A 1148 -6.20 -1.88 -52.96
N LEU A 1149 -6.35 -0.67 -53.51
CA LEU A 1149 -6.21 -0.42 -54.95
C LEU A 1149 -4.72 -0.38 -55.33
N PRO A 1150 -4.31 -0.91 -56.49
CA PRO A 1150 -2.94 -0.79 -56.99
C PRO A 1150 -2.51 0.68 -57.06
N GLY A 1151 -1.44 1.05 -56.36
CA GLY A 1151 -0.91 2.42 -56.30
C GLY A 1151 -1.51 3.33 -55.22
N ALA A 1152 -2.52 2.90 -54.47
CA ALA A 1152 -3.10 3.66 -53.36
C ALA A 1152 -2.51 3.25 -52.00
N LYS A 1153 -2.45 4.20 -51.04
CA LYS A 1153 -2.05 3.90 -49.65
C LYS A 1153 -3.07 2.96 -48.99
N PRO A 1154 -2.65 1.91 -48.26
CA PRO A 1154 -3.57 1.02 -47.55
C PRO A 1154 -4.48 1.82 -46.62
N THR A 1155 -5.80 1.65 -46.79
CA THR A 1155 -6.80 2.45 -46.08
C THR A 1155 -7.84 1.55 -45.42
N VAL A 1156 -8.06 1.78 -44.13
CA VAL A 1156 -9.19 1.20 -43.38
C VAL A 1156 -10.23 2.29 -43.19
N LYS A 1157 -11.45 2.05 -43.65
CA LYS A 1157 -12.60 2.93 -43.40
C LYS A 1157 -13.59 2.20 -42.51
N ALA A 1158 -14.13 2.91 -41.52
CA ALA A 1158 -15.26 2.45 -40.73
C ALA A 1158 -16.35 3.52 -40.78
N SER A 1159 -17.60 3.13 -41.03
CA SER A 1159 -18.76 4.01 -40.92
C SER A 1159 -19.80 3.42 -39.98
N LEU A 1160 -20.37 4.29 -39.16
CA LEU A 1160 -21.50 4.04 -38.29
C LEU A 1160 -22.70 4.81 -38.84
N ASP A 1161 -23.64 4.11 -39.46
CA ASP A 1161 -24.89 4.68 -39.99
C ASP A 1161 -26.09 4.29 -39.12
N TRP A 1162 -27.09 5.17 -38.95
CA TRP A 1162 -28.31 4.87 -38.18
C TRP A 1162 -29.57 5.46 -38.81
N SER A 1163 -30.73 4.80 -38.63
CA SER A 1163 -32.01 5.30 -39.12
C SER A 1163 -32.72 6.17 -38.07
N GLU A 1164 -33.18 5.54 -37.01
CA GLU A 1164 -33.76 6.18 -35.83
C GLU A 1164 -33.12 5.58 -34.59
N ILE A 1165 -32.99 6.41 -33.55
CA ILE A 1165 -32.42 6.05 -32.25
C ILE A 1165 -33.29 6.65 -31.14
N PRO A 1166 -33.34 6.04 -29.93
CA PRO A 1166 -34.12 6.56 -28.82
C PRO A 1166 -33.76 8.01 -28.47
N VAL A 1167 -34.74 8.82 -28.06
CA VAL A 1167 -34.52 10.23 -27.68
C VAL A 1167 -33.45 10.38 -26.59
N SER A 1168 -33.43 9.48 -25.61
CA SER A 1168 -32.40 9.40 -24.56
C SER A 1168 -30.99 9.14 -25.11
N MET A 1169 -30.87 8.29 -26.13
CA MET A 1169 -29.60 8.00 -26.80
C MET A 1169 -29.17 9.18 -27.68
N ALA A 1170 -30.10 9.87 -28.33
CA ALA A 1170 -29.83 11.10 -29.07
C ALA A 1170 -29.41 12.26 -28.17
N GLU A 1171 -29.94 12.34 -26.94
CA GLU A 1171 -29.51 13.34 -25.95
C GLU A 1171 -28.16 13.00 -25.32
N LEU A 1172 -27.92 11.73 -24.98
CA LEU A 1172 -26.59 11.25 -24.56
C LEU A 1172 -25.55 11.52 -25.66
N GLY A 1173 -25.89 11.24 -26.92
CA GLY A 1173 -25.08 11.58 -28.09
C GLY A 1173 -24.76 13.08 -28.18
N ARG A 1174 -25.76 13.95 -27.96
CA ARG A 1174 -25.55 15.41 -27.89
C ARG A 1174 -24.59 15.80 -26.76
N ARG A 1175 -24.72 15.21 -25.57
CA ARG A 1175 -23.80 15.46 -24.43
C ARG A 1175 -22.38 14.98 -24.72
N ILE A 1176 -22.20 13.77 -25.26
CA ILE A 1176 -20.88 13.26 -25.66
C ILE A 1176 -20.26 14.20 -26.72
N ARG A 1177 -21.06 14.61 -27.71
CA ARG A 1177 -20.64 15.49 -28.80
C ARG A 1177 -20.12 16.85 -28.34
N SER A 1178 -20.64 17.44 -27.26
CA SER A 1178 -20.11 18.70 -26.73
C SER A 1178 -18.71 18.58 -26.11
N TYR A 1179 -18.28 17.38 -25.70
CA TYR A 1179 -16.92 17.15 -25.19
C TYR A 1179 -15.91 16.80 -26.29
N ILE A 1180 -16.35 16.25 -27.43
CA ILE A 1180 -15.47 15.77 -28.50
C ILE A 1180 -14.49 16.87 -28.98
N PRO A 1181 -14.91 18.11 -29.34
CA PRO A 1181 -13.98 19.15 -29.80
C PRO A 1181 -12.86 19.43 -28.80
N GLY A 1182 -13.19 19.55 -27.51
CA GLY A 1182 -12.19 19.73 -26.44
C GLY A 1182 -11.27 18.52 -26.32
N ILE A 1183 -11.82 17.30 -26.34
CA ILE A 1183 -11.06 16.04 -26.26
C ILE A 1183 -10.19 15.79 -27.51
N THR A 1184 -10.53 16.35 -28.68
CA THR A 1184 -9.78 16.18 -29.94
C THR A 1184 -8.82 17.33 -30.24
N PHE A 1185 -9.06 18.53 -29.70
CA PHE A 1185 -8.02 19.55 -29.58
C PHE A 1185 -6.93 19.07 -28.60
N LEU A 1186 -7.38 18.46 -27.49
CA LEU A 1186 -6.56 17.50 -26.77
C LEU A 1186 -6.18 16.33 -27.71
N TYR A 1187 -4.95 15.81 -27.62
CA TYR A 1187 -4.35 14.88 -28.58
C TYR A 1187 -4.14 15.48 -29.99
N GLY A 1188 -4.31 16.80 -30.17
CA GLY A 1188 -3.75 17.54 -31.30
C GLY A 1188 -4.35 17.19 -32.66
N PHE A 1189 -5.65 16.91 -32.73
CA PHE A 1189 -6.39 16.91 -34.00
C PHE A 1189 -6.81 18.33 -34.35
N SER A 1190 -6.78 18.65 -35.63
CA SER A 1190 -7.37 19.87 -36.18
C SER A 1190 -8.85 19.65 -36.46
N GLN A 1191 -9.69 20.64 -36.14
CA GLN A 1191 -11.11 20.65 -36.51
C GLN A 1191 -11.32 21.47 -37.78
N GLN A 1192 -12.15 20.96 -38.68
CA GLN A 1192 -12.67 21.64 -39.85
C GLN A 1192 -14.19 21.60 -39.78
N ASN A 1193 -14.85 22.77 -39.84
CA ASN A 1193 -16.31 22.83 -39.89
C ASN A 1193 -16.76 22.48 -41.33
N GLU A 1194 -17.27 21.26 -41.52
CA GLU A 1194 -17.83 20.76 -42.78
C GLU A 1194 -19.11 19.98 -42.49
N MET A 1195 -20.18 20.21 -43.26
CA MET A 1195 -21.45 19.51 -43.12
C MET A 1195 -21.34 18.11 -43.73
N ASN A 1196 -21.39 17.08 -42.88
CA ASN A 1196 -21.39 15.67 -43.26
C ASN A 1196 -22.81 15.08 -43.17
N PRO A 1197 -23.05 13.82 -43.61
CA PRO A 1197 -24.36 13.19 -43.49
C PRO A 1197 -24.85 13.15 -42.03
N GLN A 1198 -26.08 13.60 -41.79
CA GLN A 1198 -26.60 13.86 -40.44
C GLN A 1198 -26.83 12.63 -39.57
N LYS A 1199 -26.84 11.43 -40.17
CA LYS A 1199 -27.02 10.14 -39.48
C LYS A 1199 -25.88 9.17 -39.76
N GLU A 1200 -24.68 9.70 -39.98
CA GLU A 1200 -23.45 8.93 -40.16
C GLU A 1200 -22.31 9.53 -39.32
N VAL A 1201 -21.46 8.68 -38.76
CA VAL A 1201 -20.10 9.03 -38.36
C VAL A 1201 -19.16 8.09 -39.10
N SER A 1202 -18.19 8.64 -39.84
CA SER A 1202 -17.19 7.82 -40.52
C SER A 1202 -15.76 8.20 -40.15
N ALA A 1203 -14.95 7.18 -39.89
CA ALA A 1203 -13.53 7.27 -39.63
C ALA A 1203 -12.76 6.62 -40.77
N SER A 1204 -11.66 7.24 -41.18
CA SER A 1204 -10.70 6.67 -42.12
C SER A 1204 -9.30 6.75 -41.53
N VAL A 1205 -8.58 5.63 -41.60
CA VAL A 1205 -7.18 5.51 -41.21
C VAL A 1205 -6.39 5.10 -42.45
N VAL A 1206 -5.53 6.00 -42.92
CA VAL A 1206 -4.68 5.79 -44.09
C VAL A 1206 -3.25 5.56 -43.61
N VAL A 1207 -2.58 4.52 -44.11
CA VAL A 1207 -1.16 4.28 -43.82
C VAL A 1207 -0.31 5.35 -44.51
N ALA A 1208 0.12 6.36 -43.75
CA ALA A 1208 0.79 7.54 -44.26
C ALA A 1208 2.27 7.25 -44.59
N SER A 1209 2.95 6.48 -43.73
CA SER A 1209 4.30 5.94 -43.89
C SER A 1209 4.39 4.54 -43.26
N ALA A 1210 5.58 3.94 -43.24
CA ALA A 1210 5.82 2.66 -42.55
C ALA A 1210 5.64 2.72 -41.01
N ASP A 1211 5.60 3.91 -40.42
CA ASP A 1211 5.52 4.16 -38.98
C ASP A 1211 4.53 5.26 -38.59
N SER A 1212 3.67 5.71 -39.52
CA SER A 1212 2.64 6.71 -39.24
C SER A 1212 1.35 6.50 -40.04
N VAL A 1213 0.23 6.93 -39.46
CA VAL A 1213 -1.10 6.89 -40.05
C VAL A 1213 -1.76 8.26 -40.03
N ASP A 1214 -2.52 8.58 -41.08
CA ASP A 1214 -3.39 9.74 -41.12
C ASP A 1214 -4.79 9.30 -40.66
N VAL A 1215 -5.36 9.99 -39.67
CA VAL A 1215 -6.69 9.70 -39.13
C VAL A 1215 -7.61 10.88 -39.43
N LYS A 1216 -8.76 10.62 -40.04
CA LYS A 1216 -9.83 11.58 -40.29
C LYS A 1216 -11.16 11.01 -39.82
N VAL A 1217 -11.88 11.73 -38.96
CA VAL A 1217 -13.19 11.35 -38.40
C VAL A 1217 -14.21 12.44 -38.71
N LYS A 1218 -15.23 12.08 -39.49
CA LYS A 1218 -16.33 12.93 -39.94
C LYS A 1218 -17.51 12.81 -38.99
N PHE A 1219 -17.95 13.92 -38.40
CA PHE A 1219 -19.20 14.06 -37.64
C PHE A 1219 -20.18 14.96 -38.40
N PRO A 1220 -21.50 14.89 -38.17
CA PRO A 1220 -22.52 15.62 -38.92
C PRO A 1220 -22.29 17.13 -39.23
N GLU A 1221 -21.67 17.91 -38.34
CA GLU A 1221 -21.41 19.35 -38.53
C GLU A 1221 -19.92 19.73 -38.61
N TYR A 1222 -19.02 18.79 -38.33
CA TYR A 1222 -17.58 19.04 -38.33
C TYR A 1222 -16.77 17.76 -38.52
N THR A 1223 -15.54 17.92 -38.98
CA THR A 1223 -14.58 16.83 -39.15
C THR A 1223 -13.34 17.13 -38.34
N VAL A 1224 -12.83 16.13 -37.64
CA VAL A 1224 -11.53 16.20 -36.96
C VAL A 1224 -10.53 15.34 -37.72
N PHE A 1225 -9.31 15.84 -37.87
CA PHE A 1225 -8.25 15.11 -38.57
C PHE A 1225 -6.89 15.37 -37.96
N ARG A 1226 -6.01 14.38 -38.06
CA ARG A 1226 -4.61 14.47 -37.66
C ARG A 1226 -3.77 13.59 -38.58
N GLN A 1227 -2.75 14.20 -39.17
CA GLN A 1227 -1.80 13.52 -40.05
C GLN A 1227 -0.60 13.00 -39.27
N ALA A 1228 0.10 12.02 -39.85
CA ALA A 1228 1.35 11.45 -39.35
C ALA A 1228 1.31 10.99 -37.87
N ILE A 1229 0.21 10.40 -37.42
CA ILE A 1229 0.12 9.80 -36.07
C ILE A 1229 1.04 8.57 -35.99
N PRO A 1230 2.00 8.49 -35.06
CA PRO A 1230 2.92 7.35 -34.97
C PRO A 1230 2.20 6.02 -34.71
N PHE A 1231 2.56 4.97 -35.45
CA PHE A 1231 1.99 3.63 -35.33
C PHE A 1231 3.09 2.55 -35.22
N PRO A 1232 2.97 1.55 -34.32
CA PRO A 1232 1.87 1.30 -33.39
C PRO A 1232 1.77 2.37 -32.30
N LEU A 1233 0.53 2.66 -31.87
CA LEU A 1233 0.25 3.61 -30.80
C LEU A 1233 0.93 3.16 -29.49
N LEU A 1234 1.88 3.97 -29.03
CA LEU A 1234 2.54 3.77 -27.75
C LEU A 1234 1.66 4.32 -26.62
N PRO A 1235 1.47 3.59 -25.49
CA PRO A 1235 0.75 4.11 -24.33
C PRO A 1235 1.31 5.42 -23.76
N SER A 1236 2.56 5.78 -24.06
CA SER A 1236 3.19 7.03 -23.65
C SER A 1236 2.55 8.30 -24.26
N ASN A 1237 1.76 8.18 -25.34
CA ASN A 1237 1.24 9.34 -26.06
C ASN A 1237 0.00 9.99 -25.41
N PHE A 1238 -0.49 9.46 -24.28
CA PHE A 1238 -1.60 10.05 -23.53
C PHE A 1238 -1.22 11.30 -22.69
N CYS A 1239 0.06 11.57 -22.44
CA CYS A 1239 0.50 12.61 -21.49
C CYS A 1239 1.24 13.83 -22.10
N THR A 1240 1.49 13.88 -23.42
CA THR A 1240 2.31 14.95 -24.01
C THR A 1240 1.48 16.20 -24.38
N PHE A 1241 1.30 17.12 -23.42
CA PHE A 1241 0.56 18.38 -23.63
C PHE A 1241 1.34 19.70 -23.49
N ARG A 1242 2.54 19.69 -22.91
CA ARG A 1242 3.16 20.96 -22.46
C ARG A 1242 4.03 21.73 -23.45
N ASN A 1243 4.35 21.19 -24.63
CA ASN A 1243 5.43 21.72 -25.48
C ASN A 1243 4.99 22.22 -26.89
N ALA A 1244 3.71 22.52 -27.12
CA ALA A 1244 3.21 22.95 -28.43
C ALA A 1244 2.77 24.42 -28.53
N SER A 1245 3.04 25.25 -27.52
CA SER A 1245 2.59 26.66 -27.44
C SER A 1245 3.71 27.70 -27.57
N VAL A 1246 4.94 27.30 -27.94
CA VAL A 1246 6.07 28.22 -28.14
C VAL A 1246 6.72 27.96 -29.51
N ASN A 1247 6.07 28.46 -30.56
CA ASN A 1247 6.63 28.92 -31.83
C ASN A 1247 5.48 29.22 -32.81
N GLY A 1248 5.15 30.50 -33.01
CA GLY A 1248 4.10 30.88 -33.96
C GLY A 1248 3.42 32.22 -33.74
N THR A 1249 4.18 33.31 -33.60
CA THR A 1249 3.69 34.67 -33.86
C THR A 1249 4.88 35.57 -34.19
N GLN A 1250 5.20 35.61 -35.48
CA GLN A 1250 5.89 36.73 -36.11
C GLN A 1250 4.89 37.31 -37.13
N ASP A 1251 4.84 38.63 -37.20
CA ASP A 1251 3.99 39.50 -38.05
C ASP A 1251 2.56 39.84 -37.56
N SER A 1252 2.26 41.15 -37.72
CA SER A 1252 1.07 41.96 -37.35
C SER A 1252 0.68 42.02 -35.87
#